data_AF-A0A445MEM0-F1
#
_entry.id   AF-A0A445MEM0-F1
#
_cell.length_a   1.000
_cell.length_b   1.000
_cell.length_c   1.000
_cell.angle_alpha   90.00
_cell.angle_beta   90.00
_cell.angle_gamma   90.00
#
_symmetry.space_group_name_H-M   'P 1'
#
loop_
_entity.id
_entity.type
_entity.pdbx_description
1 polymer ?
#
loop_
_entity_poly.entity_id
_entity_poly.type
_entity_poly.pdbx_seq_one_letter_code
_entity_poly.pdbx_strand_id
1 'polypeptide(L)'
;MASSSSSSSSLCSPLSPLRTPSRSERVILSDLRLGFRRIGFFRNSRTLIPIPSPQKNSRPDSIRAVQTDRKPSRPSNEGGGREDGDPIERFLKRDYSQWGFVSDIESVSIPKGLNDGTIRLISAKKGEPEWMLQFRLRAFRRFQSMREPQWSDNCYPPIDLQSICYYSEPKLKPKLGSLDEIDPKLLETFDRLGIPLNEQKRLTNVAVDAIIDSTSIATTHRAALAEKGVIFCSISEAIREYPDLVRRYLGEVVPPGDNYYAALNSAVFSDGSFCYIPKDTVCPMEISTYFRINDRETGQFERTLIIADERSYVSYLEGCTAPSYDKNQLHAAVVELYCHEGAEIKYSTVQNWYAGDEEGNGGIYNFVTKRGLCQGKGSKISWTQVETGSAITWKYPSVILRGDDSVGEFYSVALTKDFQQADTGTKMIHQGKNTRSRIVSKGISAGKSRNCYRGLVKVQPDAENSRNFSQCDSMLIGDTAGANTYPYIEQRGIDHEKAVAAMIGGFCRDVFDELPLEFASEVNALMNFKLEGSVGYLALSLLLLLLLLLPLLVDARAPGRMNAIDQCWRSDPKWAANRQRLAVCSVGFSGKMNQNRGRDLTTYLVTDPSDDPVNPRAGTLRYGATQFQGKVWITFSRDMQIKLVRPLVVKSFTTIDGRGADVHIAYGAGFLLYEVESVIIHGLQFHHIRSQPPGAVMEPEGELTHMAGVDGDAIRLVTTSKVWIDHNTLYACEDGLLDVTRGSTGITVSNNWFRDHDKVMLLGHDDDYIEDRQMSVTVAFNRFGPNCQQRMPRSATDLGSVPLAS
;
A
#
# COMPACT_ATOMS: atom_id res chain seq x y z
N MET A 1 -62.36 10.45 -8.94
CA MET A 1 -62.38 11.92 -8.88
C MET A 1 -60.96 12.42 -9.02
N ALA A 2 -60.74 13.36 -9.93
CA ALA A 2 -59.43 13.90 -10.30
C ALA A 2 -58.89 14.89 -9.27
N SER A 3 -57.57 14.90 -9.07
CA SER A 3 -56.73 16.10 -9.27
C SER A 3 -55.24 15.79 -9.04
N SER A 4 -54.44 16.62 -9.68
CA SER A 4 -53.05 16.51 -10.10
C SER A 4 -52.03 17.13 -9.14
N SER A 5 -50.74 16.90 -9.47
CA SER A 5 -49.51 17.64 -9.07
C SER A 5 -48.95 17.29 -7.69
N SER A 6 -47.64 17.23 -7.43
CA SER A 6 -46.43 17.56 -8.17
C SER A 6 -45.23 16.85 -7.51
N SER A 7 -44.22 16.53 -8.31
CA SER A 7 -42.90 16.01 -7.93
C SER A 7 -42.09 17.03 -7.12
N SER A 8 -41.57 16.65 -5.96
CA SER A 8 -40.48 17.38 -5.30
C SER A 8 -39.45 16.40 -4.73
N SER A 9 -38.21 16.62 -5.14
CA SER A 9 -36.97 16.03 -4.67
C SER A 9 -36.71 16.39 -3.20
N SER A 10 -36.70 15.40 -2.31
CA SER A 10 -36.36 15.58 -0.91
C SER A 10 -34.85 15.50 -0.70
N LEU A 11 -34.19 16.66 -0.69
CA LEU A 11 -32.89 16.86 -0.06
C LEU A 11 -33.03 16.72 1.47
N CYS A 12 -32.13 15.95 2.07
CA CYS A 12 -32.04 15.75 3.53
C CYS A 12 -31.96 17.10 4.27
N SER A 13 -32.86 17.31 5.23
CA SER A 13 -32.82 18.42 6.19
C SER A 13 -32.11 18.02 7.49
N PRO A 14 -31.41 18.93 8.19
CA PRO A 14 -30.69 18.62 9.42
C PRO A 14 -31.63 18.52 10.63
N LEU A 15 -31.42 17.48 11.43
CA LEU A 15 -32.20 17.12 12.63
C LEU A 15 -32.00 18.10 13.79
N SER A 16 -33.09 18.34 14.51
CA SER A 16 -33.22 19.13 15.75
C SER A 16 -32.72 18.35 16.98
N PRO A 17 -32.33 19.03 18.08
CA PRO A 17 -31.73 18.36 19.24
C PRO A 17 -32.77 17.63 20.11
N LEU A 18 -32.48 16.38 20.43
CA LEU A 18 -33.29 15.53 21.30
C LEU A 18 -33.03 15.78 22.79
N ARG A 19 -34.11 15.56 23.56
CA ARG A 19 -34.31 15.81 24.99
C ARG A 19 -33.44 14.95 25.90
N THR A 20 -33.19 15.51 27.09
CA THR A 20 -32.59 14.88 28.27
C THR A 20 -33.41 13.70 28.82
N PRO A 21 -32.76 12.64 29.35
CA PRO A 21 -33.40 11.69 30.25
C PRO A 21 -33.29 12.14 31.72
N SER A 22 -34.29 11.75 32.51
CA SER A 22 -34.51 12.09 33.91
C SER A 22 -33.76 11.19 34.92
N ARG A 23 -33.50 11.79 36.09
CA ARG A 23 -33.02 11.30 37.39
C ARG A 23 -33.34 9.83 37.80
N SER A 24 -32.27 9.10 38.14
CA SER A 24 -32.06 8.21 39.31
C SER A 24 -30.65 7.63 39.13
N GLU A 25 -29.63 7.75 39.98
CA GLU A 25 -29.47 7.96 41.41
C GLU A 25 -28.22 8.82 41.64
N ARG A 26 -28.07 9.36 42.85
CA ARG A 26 -27.06 10.35 43.23
C ARG A 26 -26.23 9.80 44.41
N VAL A 27 -25.07 10.42 44.63
CA VAL A 27 -24.22 10.46 45.86
C VAL A 27 -23.26 9.26 45.97
N ILE A 28 -21.93 9.38 46.17
CA ILE A 28 -21.08 10.09 47.16
C ILE A 28 -19.63 10.09 46.55
N LEU A 29 -18.81 11.15 46.48
CA LEU A 29 -18.14 11.91 47.56
C LEU A 29 -17.48 13.17 46.98
N SER A 30 -17.51 14.24 47.76
CA SER A 30 -16.88 15.55 47.57
C SER A 30 -15.38 15.55 47.96
N ASP A 31 -14.58 16.48 47.41
CA ASP A 31 -13.97 17.54 48.23
C ASP A 31 -13.19 18.63 47.46
N LEU A 32 -13.51 19.88 47.83
CA LEU A 32 -12.69 21.11 47.93
C LEU A 32 -11.99 21.69 46.68
N ARG A 33 -12.54 22.72 46.01
CA ARG A 33 -12.54 24.18 46.30
C ARG A 33 -11.16 24.88 46.23
N LEU A 34 -11.03 25.85 45.32
CA LEU A 34 -10.46 27.22 45.43
C LEU A 34 -10.19 27.73 44.00
N GLY A 35 -10.47 28.96 43.54
CA GLY A 35 -11.01 30.18 44.11
C GLY A 35 -11.29 31.19 42.98
N PHE A 36 -12.30 32.04 43.18
CA PHE A 36 -12.74 33.14 42.30
C PHE A 36 -11.73 34.29 42.20
N ARG A 37 -11.75 35.05 41.08
CA ARG A 37 -12.12 36.48 41.07
C ARG A 37 -12.29 37.09 39.66
N ARG A 38 -13.45 37.74 39.47
CA ARG A 38 -13.84 38.68 38.40
C ARG A 38 -13.42 40.10 38.78
N ILE A 39 -13.01 40.91 37.80
CA ILE A 39 -13.22 42.38 37.65
C ILE A 39 -13.04 42.66 36.13
N GLY A 40 -13.76 43.48 35.36
CA GLY A 40 -14.81 44.48 35.53
C GLY A 40 -14.82 45.34 34.25
N PHE A 41 -16.00 45.68 33.74
CA PHE A 41 -16.23 46.47 32.51
C PHE A 41 -15.88 47.97 32.67
N PHE A 42 -15.42 48.63 31.60
CA PHE A 42 -15.65 50.07 31.35
C PHE A 42 -15.83 50.35 29.85
N ARG A 43 -16.63 51.38 29.56
CA ARG A 43 -17.23 51.78 28.26
C ARG A 43 -16.83 53.23 27.94
N ASN A 44 -16.99 53.61 26.66
CA ASN A 44 -16.85 54.92 25.99
C ASN A 44 -15.48 55.18 25.35
N SER A 45 -15.33 55.76 24.15
CA SER A 45 -16.18 56.69 23.38
C SER A 45 -15.88 56.66 21.86
N ARG A 46 -16.87 57.06 21.05
CA ARG A 46 -16.82 57.25 19.59
C ARG A 46 -16.00 58.47 19.15
N THR A 47 -15.33 58.38 17.99
CA THR A 47 -15.20 59.49 17.03
C THR A 47 -14.99 58.93 15.61
N LEU A 48 -15.66 59.53 14.62
CA LEU A 48 -15.70 59.18 13.20
C LEU A 48 -15.31 60.42 12.38
N ILE A 49 -15.06 60.22 11.06
CA ILE A 49 -14.96 61.15 9.90
C ILE A 49 -13.50 61.31 9.37
N PRO A 50 -13.21 61.37 8.04
CA PRO A 50 -13.63 60.55 6.89
C PRO A 50 -12.44 60.16 5.96
N ILE A 51 -12.66 59.30 4.95
CA ILE A 51 -11.68 59.04 3.87
C ILE A 51 -12.24 59.60 2.55
N PRO A 52 -11.48 60.36 1.75
CA PRO A 52 -11.92 60.87 0.46
C PRO A 52 -11.73 59.84 -0.67
N SER A 53 -12.62 59.92 -1.65
CA SER A 53 -12.58 59.21 -2.93
C SER A 53 -11.66 59.90 -3.95
N PRO A 54 -11.17 59.15 -4.95
CA PRO A 54 -11.43 59.58 -6.33
C PRO A 54 -11.81 58.45 -7.30
N GLN A 55 -12.45 58.90 -8.38
CA GLN A 55 -13.15 58.15 -9.43
C GLN A 55 -12.26 57.74 -10.62
N LYS A 56 -12.66 56.61 -11.24
CA LYS A 56 -12.94 56.29 -12.67
C LYS A 56 -11.89 56.38 -13.80
N ASN A 57 -12.07 55.38 -14.69
CA ASN A 57 -11.72 55.21 -16.12
C ASN A 57 -10.37 54.52 -16.39
N SER A 58 -10.19 53.58 -17.33
CA SER A 58 -11.05 52.88 -18.30
C SER A 58 -10.22 51.74 -18.94
N ARG A 59 -10.85 50.59 -19.23
CA ARG A 59 -10.33 49.44 -20.02
C ARG A 59 -10.38 49.73 -21.55
N PRO A 60 -9.95 48.83 -22.47
CA PRO A 60 -8.83 47.86 -22.49
C PRO A 60 -8.05 47.85 -23.86
N ASP A 61 -7.14 46.88 -23.99
CA ASP A 61 -6.61 46.22 -25.23
C ASP A 61 -5.20 46.54 -25.77
N SER A 62 -4.32 45.56 -25.53
CA SER A 62 -3.46 44.80 -26.49
C SER A 62 -2.29 45.44 -27.24
N ILE A 63 -1.11 44.79 -27.19
CA ILE A 63 -0.16 44.58 -28.33
C ILE A 63 0.55 43.21 -28.09
N ARG A 64 0.05 42.12 -28.70
CA ARG A 64 0.52 41.36 -29.90
C ARG A 64 1.68 40.36 -29.69
N ALA A 65 1.31 39.08 -29.76
CA ALA A 65 2.15 37.99 -30.22
C ALA A 65 2.21 37.97 -31.77
N VAL A 66 3.36 37.61 -32.33
CA VAL A 66 3.58 37.44 -33.77
C VAL A 66 3.15 36.04 -34.19
N GLN A 67 2.29 35.99 -35.21
CA GLN A 67 1.80 34.79 -35.87
C GLN A 67 2.42 34.77 -37.28
N THR A 68 2.89 33.62 -37.77
CA THR A 68 3.04 33.37 -39.21
C THR A 68 2.26 32.12 -39.61
N ASP A 69 1.28 32.40 -40.46
CA ASP A 69 0.28 31.61 -41.15
C ASP A 69 0.67 30.25 -41.74
N ARG A 70 -0.31 29.33 -41.77
CA ARG A 70 -0.82 28.74 -43.02
C ARG A 70 -2.29 28.30 -42.87
N LYS A 71 -3.14 28.78 -43.78
CA LYS A 71 -4.60 28.55 -43.88
C LYS A 71 -4.97 27.07 -44.09
N PRO A 72 -6.14 26.61 -43.61
CA PRO A 72 -6.74 25.36 -44.05
C PRO A 72 -7.60 25.56 -45.32
N SER A 73 -7.31 24.75 -46.34
CA SER A 73 -8.20 24.48 -47.48
C SER A 73 -9.29 23.48 -47.05
N ARG A 74 -10.54 23.70 -47.51
CA ARG A 74 -11.64 22.72 -47.39
C ARG A 74 -11.25 21.38 -48.03
N PRO A 75 -11.69 20.26 -47.44
CA PRO A 75 -12.36 19.24 -48.24
C PRO A 75 -13.69 18.75 -47.64
N SER A 76 -14.63 18.59 -48.56
CA SER A 76 -15.73 17.62 -48.67
C SER A 76 -16.23 16.84 -47.44
N ASN A 77 -17.56 16.90 -47.29
CA ASN A 77 -18.42 15.83 -46.79
C ASN A 77 -17.86 14.43 -47.06
N GLU A 78 -17.67 13.66 -46.00
CA GLU A 78 -17.96 12.22 -45.94
C GLU A 78 -18.03 11.79 -44.46
N GLY A 79 -19.05 10.99 -44.14
CA GLY A 79 -19.50 10.72 -42.78
C GLY A 79 -18.57 9.83 -41.96
N GLY A 80 -18.56 10.08 -40.65
CA GLY A 80 -17.92 9.25 -39.64
C GLY A 80 -17.79 10.02 -38.32
N GLY A 81 -18.76 9.85 -37.42
CA GLY A 81 -18.72 10.45 -36.08
C GLY A 81 -17.50 9.97 -35.31
N ARG A 82 -16.63 10.91 -34.90
CA ARG A 82 -15.55 10.64 -33.95
C ARG A 82 -16.03 11.06 -32.57
N GLU A 83 -16.09 10.09 -31.66
CA GLU A 83 -16.32 10.31 -30.23
C GLU A 83 -15.13 11.08 -29.63
N ASP A 84 -15.39 12.28 -29.11
CA ASP A 84 -14.48 13.08 -28.29
C ASP A 84 -14.61 12.61 -26.83
N GLY A 85 -13.52 12.13 -26.25
CA GLY A 85 -13.43 11.64 -24.88
C GLY A 85 -12.00 11.24 -24.54
N ASP A 86 -11.60 11.45 -23.28
CA ASP A 86 -10.25 11.17 -22.75
C ASP A 86 -9.84 9.71 -23.06
N PRO A 87 -8.62 9.45 -23.56
CA PRO A 87 -8.08 8.10 -23.70
C PRO A 87 -8.27 7.19 -22.47
N ILE A 88 -8.20 7.75 -21.26
CA ILE A 88 -8.44 7.03 -20.00
C ILE A 88 -9.93 6.67 -19.85
N GLU A 89 -10.84 7.60 -20.14
CA GLU A 89 -12.29 7.32 -20.14
C GLU A 89 -12.67 6.26 -21.17
N ARG A 90 -12.07 6.28 -22.37
CA ARG A 90 -12.29 5.23 -23.38
C ARG A 90 -11.78 3.87 -22.92
N PHE A 91 -10.64 3.82 -22.22
CA PHE A 91 -10.11 2.57 -21.66
C PHE A 91 -11.04 2.01 -20.57
N LEU A 92 -11.60 2.89 -19.74
CA LEU A 92 -12.55 2.54 -18.68
C LEU A 92 -13.92 2.09 -19.24
N LYS A 93 -14.37 2.60 -20.39
CA LYS A 93 -15.69 2.30 -21.00
C LYS A 93 -15.79 0.97 -21.78
N ARG A 94 -14.84 0.03 -21.64
CA ARG A 94 -14.93 -1.26 -22.34
C ARG A 94 -16.13 -2.09 -21.84
N ASP A 95 -16.86 -2.63 -22.81
CA ASP A 95 -18.18 -3.25 -22.64
C ASP A 95 -18.14 -4.62 -21.91
N TYR A 96 -19.05 -4.81 -20.97
CA TYR A 96 -19.22 -6.03 -20.15
C TYR A 96 -19.98 -7.14 -20.90
N SER A 97 -20.51 -6.85 -22.09
CA SER A 97 -21.39 -7.69 -22.90
C SER A 97 -20.87 -9.11 -23.20
N GLN A 98 -19.56 -9.31 -23.20
CA GLN A 98 -18.93 -10.61 -23.45
C GLN A 98 -19.15 -11.65 -22.32
N TRP A 99 -19.32 -11.22 -21.06
CA TRP A 99 -19.43 -12.14 -19.90
C TRP A 99 -20.80 -12.12 -19.19
N GLY A 100 -21.65 -11.11 -19.44
CA GLY A 100 -22.93 -10.91 -18.75
C GLY A 100 -24.16 -11.65 -19.31
N PHE A 101 -23.98 -12.71 -20.11
CA PHE A 101 -25.10 -13.39 -20.78
C PHE A 101 -26.01 -14.17 -19.81
N VAL A 102 -27.30 -14.22 -20.12
CA VAL A 102 -28.29 -15.02 -19.36
C VAL A 102 -28.41 -16.41 -19.98
N SER A 103 -28.42 -17.46 -19.14
CA SER A 103 -28.67 -18.84 -19.57
C SER A 103 -30.09 -19.25 -19.20
N ASP A 104 -30.84 -19.81 -20.15
CA ASP A 104 -32.25 -20.18 -19.98
C ASP A 104 -32.37 -21.62 -19.48
N ILE A 105 -32.18 -21.80 -18.17
CA ILE A 105 -32.24 -23.09 -17.45
C ILE A 105 -33.45 -23.06 -16.50
N GLU A 106 -34.38 -24.01 -16.62
CA GLU A 106 -35.54 -24.09 -15.71
C GLU A 106 -35.12 -24.55 -14.30
N SER A 107 -35.60 -23.86 -13.25
CA SER A 107 -35.33 -24.15 -11.84
C SER A 107 -36.61 -24.46 -11.05
N VAL A 108 -36.45 -25.08 -9.88
CA VAL A 108 -37.49 -25.30 -8.86
C VAL A 108 -37.07 -24.57 -7.59
N SER A 109 -37.90 -23.63 -7.15
CA SER A 109 -37.59 -22.76 -6.01
C SER A 109 -38.59 -22.93 -4.87
N ILE A 110 -38.16 -22.68 -3.64
CA ILE A 110 -39.07 -22.60 -2.49
C ILE A 110 -39.70 -21.19 -2.40
N PRO A 111 -40.83 -21.01 -1.67
CA PRO A 111 -41.40 -19.69 -1.45
C PRO A 111 -40.40 -18.72 -0.81
N LYS A 112 -40.51 -17.44 -1.18
CA LYS A 112 -39.73 -16.35 -0.59
C LYS A 112 -40.03 -16.21 0.91
N GLY A 113 -39.04 -15.73 1.65
CA GLY A 113 -39.18 -15.42 3.06
C GLY A 113 -38.29 -16.26 3.97
N LEU A 114 -37.88 -15.63 5.08
CA LEU A 114 -36.98 -16.22 6.06
C LEU A 114 -37.74 -16.48 7.36
N ASN A 115 -38.05 -17.75 7.63
CA ASN A 115 -38.67 -18.23 8.86
C ASN A 115 -38.27 -19.68 9.18
N ASP A 116 -38.71 -20.20 10.33
CA ASP A 116 -38.44 -21.57 10.80
C ASP A 116 -38.92 -22.63 9.78
N GLY A 117 -40.06 -22.38 9.12
CA GLY A 117 -40.61 -23.23 8.06
C GLY A 117 -39.71 -23.29 6.83
N THR A 118 -39.17 -22.16 6.39
CA THR A 118 -38.19 -22.11 5.29
C THR A 118 -36.97 -22.98 5.59
N ILE A 119 -36.42 -22.89 6.81
CA ILE A 119 -35.23 -23.66 7.20
C ILE A 119 -35.51 -25.17 7.23
N ARG A 120 -36.65 -25.57 7.81
CA ARG A 120 -37.07 -26.97 7.81
C ARG A 120 -37.29 -27.49 6.40
N LEU A 121 -37.86 -26.68 5.52
CA LEU A 121 -38.09 -27.04 4.13
C LEU A 121 -36.78 -27.26 3.37
N ILE A 122 -35.78 -26.37 3.56
CA ILE A 122 -34.43 -26.53 2.99
C ILE A 122 -33.82 -27.85 3.47
N SER A 123 -33.82 -28.09 4.78
CA SER A 123 -33.20 -29.28 5.38
C SER A 123 -33.89 -30.57 4.92
N ALA A 124 -35.22 -30.57 4.84
CA ALA A 124 -36.02 -31.70 4.34
C ALA A 124 -35.77 -31.97 2.85
N LYS A 125 -35.76 -30.95 2.00
CA LYS A 125 -35.47 -31.08 0.56
C LYS A 125 -34.09 -31.70 0.31
N LYS A 126 -33.11 -31.33 1.13
CA LYS A 126 -31.73 -31.82 1.02
C LYS A 126 -31.51 -33.21 1.65
N GLY A 127 -32.50 -33.75 2.36
CA GLY A 127 -32.36 -35.02 3.08
C GLY A 127 -31.27 -34.97 4.15
N GLU A 128 -31.18 -33.87 4.88
CA GLU A 128 -30.14 -33.67 5.89
C GLU A 128 -30.43 -34.46 7.18
N PRO A 129 -29.37 -34.92 7.90
CA PRO A 129 -29.52 -35.54 9.21
C PRO A 129 -29.98 -34.51 10.27
N GLU A 130 -30.66 -34.99 11.31
CA GLU A 130 -31.26 -34.14 12.36
C GLU A 130 -30.27 -33.15 13.00
N TRP A 131 -29.01 -33.55 13.19
CA TRP A 131 -28.00 -32.66 13.79
C TRP A 131 -27.75 -31.41 12.94
N MET A 132 -27.88 -31.51 11.61
CA MET A 132 -27.69 -30.43 10.66
C MET A 132 -28.90 -29.49 10.67
N LEU A 133 -30.13 -30.03 10.75
CA LEU A 133 -31.32 -29.21 10.98
C LEU A 133 -31.19 -28.40 12.28
N GLN A 134 -30.74 -29.04 13.36
CA GLN A 134 -30.53 -28.35 14.64
C GLN A 134 -29.42 -27.29 14.55
N PHE A 135 -28.37 -27.52 13.77
CA PHE A 135 -27.35 -26.49 13.48
C PHE A 135 -27.98 -25.26 12.82
N ARG A 136 -28.78 -25.45 11.76
CA ARG A 136 -29.47 -24.36 11.03
C ARG A 136 -30.44 -23.60 11.92
N LEU A 137 -31.25 -24.31 12.71
CA LEU A 137 -32.22 -23.69 13.62
C LEU A 137 -31.54 -22.87 14.72
N ARG A 138 -30.41 -23.35 15.26
CA ARG A 138 -29.60 -22.57 16.22
C ARG A 138 -29.03 -21.32 15.56
N ALA A 139 -28.51 -21.43 14.34
CA ALA A 139 -28.01 -20.30 13.56
C ALA A 139 -29.10 -19.24 13.36
N PHE A 140 -30.30 -19.66 12.97
CA PHE A 140 -31.43 -18.75 12.76
C PHE A 140 -31.89 -18.04 14.02
N ARG A 141 -32.03 -18.75 15.14
CA ARG A 141 -32.37 -18.11 16.43
C ARG A 141 -31.32 -17.09 16.84
N ARG A 142 -30.03 -17.40 16.60
CA ARG A 142 -28.94 -16.45 16.86
C ARG A 142 -29.03 -15.24 15.94
N PHE A 143 -29.25 -15.46 14.65
CA PHE A 143 -29.45 -14.40 13.66
C PHE A 143 -30.59 -13.44 14.04
N GLN A 144 -31.74 -13.96 14.50
CA GLN A 144 -32.88 -13.13 14.93
C GLN A 144 -32.56 -12.17 16.08
N SER A 145 -31.55 -12.48 16.91
CA SER A 145 -31.08 -11.62 18.00
C SER A 145 -30.03 -10.58 17.57
N MET A 146 -29.50 -10.69 16.35
CA MET A 146 -28.44 -9.83 15.85
C MET A 146 -29.00 -8.61 15.12
N ARG A 147 -28.20 -7.55 15.06
CA ARG A 147 -28.46 -6.38 14.23
C ARG A 147 -27.44 -6.35 13.09
N GLU A 148 -27.88 -5.88 11.94
CA GLU A 148 -26.97 -5.68 10.81
C GLU A 148 -25.91 -4.63 11.17
N PRO A 149 -24.61 -4.93 10.97
CA PRO A 149 -23.54 -4.00 11.29
C PRO A 149 -23.61 -2.73 10.42
N GLN A 150 -23.39 -1.55 11.03
CA GLN A 150 -23.45 -0.24 10.38
C GLN A 150 -22.10 0.52 10.42
N TRP A 151 -21.00 -0.20 10.67
CA TRP A 151 -19.68 0.41 10.90
C TRP A 151 -18.81 0.50 9.63
N SER A 152 -19.16 -0.20 8.55
CA SER A 152 -18.41 -0.15 7.30
C SER A 152 -18.72 1.14 6.54
N ASP A 153 -17.76 1.59 5.72
CA ASP A 153 -17.91 2.76 4.85
C ASP A 153 -18.85 2.49 3.66
N ASN A 154 -19.24 1.22 3.45
CA ASN A 154 -20.15 0.81 2.39
C ASN A 154 -21.56 1.37 2.63
N CYS A 155 -22.10 2.06 1.62
CA CYS A 155 -23.46 2.59 1.61
C CYS A 155 -24.35 1.79 0.64
N TYR A 156 -25.43 1.18 1.14
CA TYR A 156 -26.48 0.52 0.33
C TYR A 156 -27.87 0.67 0.94
N PRO A 157 -28.94 0.56 0.12
CA PRO A 157 -30.29 0.46 0.63
C PRO A 157 -30.48 -0.80 1.50
N PRO A 158 -31.34 -0.76 2.54
CA PRO A 158 -31.64 -1.92 3.37
C PRO A 158 -32.08 -3.12 2.53
N ILE A 159 -31.55 -4.30 2.86
CA ILE A 159 -31.88 -5.54 2.14
C ILE A 159 -33.15 -6.13 2.73
N ASP A 160 -34.20 -6.27 1.91
CA ASP A 160 -35.41 -6.99 2.32
C ASP A 160 -35.19 -8.50 2.26
N LEU A 161 -34.74 -9.06 3.39
CA LEU A 161 -34.49 -10.49 3.55
C LEU A 161 -35.75 -11.36 3.39
N GLN A 162 -36.96 -10.80 3.50
CA GLN A 162 -38.20 -11.56 3.29
C GLN A 162 -38.56 -11.68 1.80
N SER A 163 -38.01 -10.80 0.96
CA SER A 163 -38.20 -10.85 -0.51
C SER A 163 -37.30 -11.88 -1.21
N ILE A 164 -36.33 -12.45 -0.50
CA ILE A 164 -35.31 -13.36 -1.05
C ILE A 164 -35.86 -14.80 -1.11
N CYS A 165 -35.57 -15.48 -2.22
CA CYS A 165 -35.67 -16.94 -2.29
C CYS A 165 -34.34 -17.57 -1.83
N TYR A 166 -34.39 -18.45 -0.83
CA TYR A 166 -33.22 -19.04 -0.18
C TYR A 166 -32.80 -20.41 -0.74
N TYR A 167 -33.62 -21.01 -1.60
CA TYR A 167 -33.33 -22.29 -2.23
C TYR A 167 -33.95 -22.34 -3.63
N SER A 168 -33.10 -22.62 -4.60
CA SER A 168 -33.45 -22.89 -5.99
C SER A 168 -32.56 -24.03 -6.47
N GLU A 169 -33.12 -24.97 -7.21
CA GLU A 169 -32.38 -26.08 -7.80
C GLU A 169 -32.72 -26.17 -9.30
N PRO A 170 -31.75 -26.36 -10.21
CA PRO A 170 -32.06 -26.62 -11.61
C PRO A 170 -32.93 -27.87 -11.74
N LYS A 171 -33.90 -27.88 -12.67
CA LYS A 171 -34.64 -29.10 -13.03
C LYS A 171 -33.70 -30.05 -13.78
N LEU A 172 -32.99 -30.88 -13.02
CA LEU A 172 -32.20 -31.96 -13.59
C LEU A 172 -33.14 -33.08 -14.04
N LYS A 173 -32.96 -33.56 -15.28
CA LYS A 173 -33.48 -34.87 -15.69
C LYS A 173 -32.84 -35.96 -14.80
N PRO A 174 -33.49 -37.12 -14.58
CA PRO A 174 -33.09 -38.08 -13.54
C PRO A 174 -31.62 -38.50 -13.66
N LYS A 175 -30.93 -38.59 -12.51
CA LYS A 175 -29.50 -38.95 -12.38
C LYS A 175 -29.10 -40.15 -13.24
N LEU A 176 -28.16 -39.94 -14.15
CA LEU A 176 -27.42 -41.01 -14.83
C LEU A 176 -25.95 -40.60 -15.00
N GLY A 177 -25.05 -41.58 -14.82
CA GLY A 177 -23.71 -41.39 -14.24
C GLY A 177 -22.56 -40.99 -15.18
N SER A 178 -22.75 -40.07 -16.15
CA SER A 178 -21.63 -39.56 -16.97
C SER A 178 -21.77 -38.09 -17.38
N LEU A 179 -20.63 -37.43 -17.64
CA LEU A 179 -20.53 -36.04 -18.11
C LEU A 179 -21.17 -35.82 -19.51
N ASP A 180 -21.32 -36.89 -20.30
CA ASP A 180 -21.87 -36.86 -21.67
C ASP A 180 -23.39 -36.57 -21.73
N GLU A 181 -24.06 -36.59 -20.58
CA GLU A 181 -25.52 -36.44 -20.46
C GLU A 181 -25.95 -35.08 -19.86
N ILE A 182 -24.99 -34.19 -19.63
CA ILE A 182 -25.25 -32.81 -19.19
C ILE A 182 -26.04 -32.05 -20.27
N ASP A 183 -26.97 -31.17 -19.85
CA ASP A 183 -27.74 -30.34 -20.77
C ASP A 183 -26.79 -29.60 -21.76
N PRO A 184 -26.97 -29.75 -23.08
CA PRO A 184 -26.14 -29.09 -24.09
C PRO A 184 -26.02 -27.58 -23.88
N LYS A 185 -27.06 -26.91 -23.38
CA LYS A 185 -27.03 -25.47 -23.05
C LYS A 185 -26.07 -25.16 -21.90
N LEU A 186 -25.91 -26.08 -20.97
CA LEU A 186 -25.02 -25.97 -19.82
C LEU A 186 -23.56 -26.12 -20.28
N LEU A 187 -23.28 -27.12 -21.13
CA LEU A 187 -21.98 -27.27 -21.78
C LEU A 187 -21.61 -26.03 -22.63
N GLU A 188 -22.53 -25.52 -23.44
CA GLU A 188 -22.34 -24.28 -24.20
C GLU A 188 -22.04 -23.08 -23.29
N THR A 189 -22.73 -23.00 -22.16
CA THR A 189 -22.52 -21.93 -21.16
C THR A 189 -21.09 -21.97 -20.60
N PHE A 190 -20.55 -23.14 -20.27
CA PHE A 190 -19.19 -23.28 -19.76
C PHE A 190 -18.12 -23.10 -20.86
N ASP A 191 -18.37 -23.58 -22.08
CA ASP A 191 -17.50 -23.35 -23.24
C ASP A 191 -17.37 -21.84 -23.54
N ARG A 192 -18.48 -21.09 -23.48
CA ARG A 192 -18.49 -19.61 -23.62
C ARG A 192 -17.74 -18.91 -22.49
N LEU A 193 -17.73 -19.48 -21.30
CA LEU A 193 -16.93 -18.99 -20.18
C LEU A 193 -15.44 -19.37 -20.29
N GLY A 194 -15.07 -20.16 -21.30
CA GLY A 194 -13.70 -20.65 -21.48
C GLY A 194 -13.31 -21.79 -20.54
N ILE A 195 -14.29 -22.50 -19.96
CA ILE A 195 -14.10 -23.58 -18.99
C ILE A 195 -14.40 -24.92 -19.67
N PRO A 196 -13.38 -25.70 -20.05
CA PRO A 196 -13.61 -26.99 -20.71
C PRO A 196 -14.16 -28.01 -19.70
N LEU A 197 -15.41 -28.45 -19.88
CA LEU A 197 -16.00 -29.55 -19.11
C LEU A 197 -15.75 -30.94 -19.71
N ASN A 198 -15.38 -31.01 -21.00
CA ASN A 198 -15.06 -32.27 -21.68
C ASN A 198 -13.59 -32.65 -21.49
N GLU A 199 -13.34 -33.89 -21.03
CA GLU A 199 -12.00 -34.43 -20.78
C GLU A 199 -11.04 -34.38 -22.00
N GLN A 200 -11.58 -34.27 -23.22
CA GLN A 200 -10.80 -34.22 -24.46
C GLN A 200 -10.09 -32.89 -24.71
N LYS A 201 -10.56 -31.76 -24.16
CA LYS A 201 -9.91 -30.44 -24.33
C LYS A 201 -9.11 -30.09 -23.08
N ARG A 202 -8.01 -30.80 -22.90
CA ARG A 202 -7.10 -30.69 -21.74
C ARG A 202 -6.48 -29.29 -21.62
N LEU A 203 -7.02 -28.50 -20.70
CA LEU A 203 -6.18 -27.75 -19.77
C LEU A 203 -5.85 -28.71 -18.62
N THR A 204 -4.64 -29.28 -18.66
CA THR A 204 -3.77 -29.67 -17.52
C THR A 204 -4.43 -30.06 -16.18
N ASN A 205 -4.30 -31.31 -15.71
CA ASN A 205 -4.39 -31.77 -14.30
C ASN A 205 -5.14 -30.85 -13.29
N VAL A 206 -6.43 -30.54 -13.49
CA VAL A 206 -7.26 -29.80 -12.53
C VAL A 206 -8.61 -30.49 -12.38
N ALA A 207 -9.02 -30.79 -11.14
CA ALA A 207 -10.36 -31.28 -10.83
C ALA A 207 -11.33 -30.10 -10.73
N VAL A 208 -12.44 -30.12 -11.47
CA VAL A 208 -13.40 -29.00 -11.55
C VAL A 208 -14.76 -29.44 -11.00
N ASP A 209 -15.33 -28.66 -10.08
CA ASP A 209 -16.73 -28.74 -9.68
C ASP A 209 -17.51 -27.53 -10.22
N ALA A 210 -18.54 -27.81 -11.01
CA ALA A 210 -19.35 -26.81 -11.69
C ALA A 210 -20.65 -26.55 -10.90
N ILE A 211 -20.85 -25.31 -10.44
CA ILE A 211 -21.96 -24.93 -9.55
C ILE A 211 -22.82 -23.85 -10.21
N ILE A 212 -24.14 -24.08 -10.29
CA ILE A 212 -25.13 -23.11 -10.80
C ILE A 212 -26.25 -22.94 -9.77
N ASP A 213 -26.69 -21.70 -9.55
CA ASP A 213 -27.82 -21.35 -8.67
C ASP A 213 -27.75 -21.97 -7.27
N SER A 214 -26.52 -22.09 -6.74
CA SER A 214 -26.20 -22.69 -5.45
C SER A 214 -26.28 -24.22 -5.39
N THR A 215 -26.17 -24.97 -6.50
CA THR A 215 -26.09 -26.46 -6.49
C THR A 215 -24.97 -26.97 -7.39
N SER A 216 -24.20 -27.96 -6.93
CA SER A 216 -23.20 -28.67 -7.76
C SER A 216 -23.89 -29.57 -8.81
N ILE A 217 -23.46 -29.45 -10.07
CA ILE A 217 -24.01 -30.19 -11.21
C ILE A 217 -23.08 -31.31 -11.66
N ALA A 218 -21.77 -31.08 -11.64
CA ALA A 218 -20.78 -32.04 -12.11
C ALA A 218 -19.41 -31.83 -11.47
N THR A 219 -18.75 -32.93 -11.10
CA THR A 219 -17.39 -32.95 -10.55
C THR A 219 -16.50 -33.85 -11.42
N THR A 220 -15.41 -33.32 -11.97
CA THR A 220 -14.45 -34.08 -12.79
C THR A 220 -13.37 -34.76 -11.93
N HIS A 221 -12.67 -35.77 -12.49
CA HIS A 221 -11.53 -36.45 -11.86
C HIS A 221 -11.76 -37.11 -10.48
N ARG A 222 -13.01 -37.39 -10.11
CA ARG A 222 -13.39 -38.00 -8.82
C ARG A 222 -12.66 -39.33 -8.53
N ALA A 223 -12.50 -40.20 -9.53
CA ALA A 223 -11.80 -41.48 -9.36
C ALA A 223 -10.31 -41.30 -9.01
N ALA A 224 -9.61 -40.40 -9.71
CA ALA A 224 -8.19 -40.13 -9.49
C ALA A 224 -7.92 -39.50 -8.10
N LEU A 225 -8.84 -38.65 -7.61
CA LEU A 225 -8.78 -38.11 -6.25
C LEU A 225 -9.04 -39.20 -5.20
N ALA A 226 -10.04 -40.04 -5.43
CA ALA A 226 -10.41 -41.14 -4.54
C ALA A 226 -9.29 -42.19 -4.39
N GLU A 227 -8.50 -42.46 -5.44
CA GLU A 227 -7.32 -43.33 -5.36
C GLU A 227 -6.27 -42.85 -4.35
N LYS A 228 -6.20 -41.55 -4.10
CA LYS A 228 -5.33 -40.93 -3.09
C LYS A 228 -6.04 -40.67 -1.76
N GLY A 229 -7.30 -41.12 -1.63
CA GLY A 229 -8.14 -40.88 -0.46
C GLY A 229 -8.64 -39.44 -0.34
N VAL A 230 -8.41 -38.59 -1.33
CA VAL A 230 -8.91 -37.21 -1.34
C VAL A 230 -10.42 -37.23 -1.58
N ILE A 231 -11.17 -36.61 -0.69
CA ILE A 231 -12.62 -36.45 -0.83
C ILE A 231 -12.85 -35.05 -1.40
N PHE A 232 -13.47 -34.97 -2.57
CA PHE A 232 -13.92 -33.72 -3.17
C PHE A 232 -15.33 -33.92 -3.73
N CYS A 233 -16.30 -33.23 -3.13
CA CYS A 233 -17.71 -33.29 -3.50
C CYS A 233 -18.44 -32.05 -3.00
N SER A 234 -19.75 -31.96 -3.24
CA SER A 234 -20.54 -30.90 -2.63
C SER A 234 -20.66 -31.08 -1.11
N ILE A 235 -20.82 -29.99 -0.37
CA ILE A 235 -21.01 -30.05 1.08
C ILE A 235 -22.30 -30.79 1.45
N SER A 236 -23.32 -30.72 0.59
CA SER A 236 -24.58 -31.44 0.77
C SER A 236 -24.39 -32.97 0.66
N GLU A 237 -23.55 -33.42 -0.27
CA GLU A 237 -23.14 -34.82 -0.35
C GLU A 237 -22.31 -35.22 0.88
N ALA A 238 -21.33 -34.40 1.27
CA ALA A 238 -20.49 -34.69 2.42
C ALA A 238 -21.27 -34.81 3.74
N ILE A 239 -22.32 -34.00 3.95
CA ILE A 239 -23.19 -34.08 5.13
C ILE A 239 -23.93 -35.43 5.20
N ARG A 240 -24.28 -36.03 4.06
CA ARG A 240 -25.00 -37.31 3.99
C ARG A 240 -24.07 -38.51 4.05
N GLU A 241 -22.99 -38.47 3.27
CA GLU A 241 -22.07 -39.60 3.09
C GLU A 241 -20.97 -39.65 4.16
N TYR A 242 -20.54 -38.49 4.67
CA TYR A 242 -19.48 -38.36 5.69
C TYR A 242 -19.94 -37.54 6.91
N PRO A 243 -21.10 -37.84 7.51
CA PRO A 243 -21.73 -37.00 8.54
C PRO A 243 -20.82 -36.78 9.76
N ASP A 244 -20.10 -37.81 10.21
CA ASP A 244 -19.22 -37.72 11.38
C ASP A 244 -18.02 -36.81 11.13
N LEU A 245 -17.46 -36.86 9.91
CA LEU A 245 -16.34 -36.01 9.51
C LEU A 245 -16.79 -34.55 9.40
N VAL A 246 -17.88 -34.28 8.68
CA VAL A 246 -18.39 -32.90 8.52
C VAL A 246 -18.81 -32.31 9.85
N ARG A 247 -19.55 -33.08 10.67
CA ARG A 247 -20.03 -32.62 11.99
C ARG A 247 -18.89 -32.22 12.92
N ARG A 248 -17.71 -32.82 12.80
CA ARG A 248 -16.53 -32.50 13.60
C ARG A 248 -15.93 -31.12 13.27
N TYR A 249 -16.09 -30.63 12.04
CA TYR A 249 -15.39 -29.44 11.55
C TYR A 249 -16.32 -28.28 11.15
N LEU A 250 -17.58 -28.56 10.82
CA LEU A 250 -18.52 -27.54 10.37
C LEU A 250 -18.86 -26.54 11.48
N GLY A 251 -18.55 -25.27 11.25
CA GLY A 251 -18.80 -24.20 12.21
C GLY A 251 -17.80 -24.09 13.36
N GLU A 252 -16.74 -24.90 13.37
CA GLU A 252 -15.68 -24.80 14.39
C GLU A 252 -14.74 -23.60 14.13
N VAL A 253 -14.65 -23.09 12.89
CA VAL A 253 -13.79 -21.95 12.49
C VAL A 253 -14.64 -20.71 12.28
N VAL A 254 -15.75 -20.84 11.56
CA VAL A 254 -16.77 -19.79 11.41
C VAL A 254 -18.06 -20.25 12.08
N PRO A 255 -18.22 -20.02 13.39
CA PRO A 255 -19.41 -20.46 14.11
C PRO A 255 -20.67 -19.71 13.65
N PRO A 256 -21.87 -20.28 13.84
CA PRO A 256 -23.12 -19.62 13.50
C PRO A 256 -23.34 -18.27 14.20
N GLY A 257 -22.60 -17.99 15.28
CA GLY A 257 -22.65 -16.73 16.02
C GLY A 257 -21.60 -15.71 15.60
N ASP A 258 -20.79 -15.97 14.57
CA ASP A 258 -19.61 -15.17 14.22
C ASP A 258 -19.95 -13.72 13.84
N ASN A 259 -20.88 -13.55 12.89
CA ASN A 259 -21.38 -12.25 12.45
C ASN A 259 -22.77 -12.41 11.78
N TYR A 260 -23.40 -11.28 11.47
CA TYR A 260 -24.78 -11.23 10.95
C TYR A 260 -24.98 -12.10 9.69
N TYR A 261 -24.11 -11.96 8.68
CA TYR A 261 -24.24 -12.71 7.42
C TYR A 261 -23.73 -14.15 7.54
N ALA A 262 -22.75 -14.43 8.39
CA ALA A 262 -22.36 -15.81 8.70
C ALA A 262 -23.48 -16.59 9.42
N ALA A 263 -24.24 -15.93 10.30
CA ALA A 263 -25.40 -16.51 10.97
C ALA A 263 -26.54 -16.79 9.97
N LEU A 264 -26.82 -15.83 9.09
CA LEU A 264 -27.77 -16.00 7.99
C LEU A 264 -27.37 -17.17 7.09
N ASN A 265 -26.14 -17.16 6.57
CA ASN A 265 -25.58 -18.24 5.76
C ASN A 265 -25.71 -19.59 6.48
N SER A 266 -25.30 -19.69 7.74
CA SER A 266 -25.35 -20.95 8.51
C SER A 266 -26.77 -21.50 8.67
N ALA A 267 -27.81 -20.65 8.64
CA ALA A 267 -29.20 -21.07 8.65
C ALA A 267 -29.67 -21.59 7.28
N VAL A 268 -29.26 -20.93 6.19
CA VAL A 268 -29.92 -21.07 4.88
C VAL A 268 -29.05 -21.61 3.76
N PHE A 269 -27.74 -21.85 3.96
CA PHE A 269 -26.84 -22.24 2.87
C PHE A 269 -27.36 -23.48 2.14
N SER A 270 -27.43 -23.37 0.82
CA SER A 270 -28.10 -24.37 -0.05
C SER A 270 -27.11 -25.39 -0.59
N ASP A 271 -25.87 -25.01 -0.88
CA ASP A 271 -24.79 -25.95 -1.20
C ASP A 271 -23.42 -25.29 -0.99
N GLY A 272 -22.37 -25.81 -1.61
CA GLY A 272 -20.99 -25.37 -1.50
C GLY A 272 -20.07 -26.57 -1.65
N SER A 273 -18.79 -26.41 -1.35
CA SER A 273 -17.79 -27.44 -1.65
C SER A 273 -17.19 -28.03 -0.37
N PHE A 274 -16.96 -29.34 -0.39
CA PHE A 274 -16.26 -30.05 0.68
C PHE A 274 -15.00 -30.70 0.12
N CYS A 275 -13.87 -30.45 0.79
CA CYS A 275 -12.61 -31.09 0.46
C CYS A 275 -11.93 -31.64 1.72
N TYR A 276 -11.56 -32.92 1.70
CA TYR A 276 -10.72 -33.53 2.73
C TYR A 276 -9.49 -34.16 2.09
N ILE A 277 -8.32 -33.80 2.60
CA ILE A 277 -7.03 -34.29 2.12
C ILE A 277 -6.41 -35.13 3.24
N PRO A 278 -6.21 -36.43 3.02
CA PRO A 278 -5.68 -37.32 4.04
C PRO A 278 -4.26 -36.96 4.48
N LYS A 279 -3.90 -37.54 5.61
CA LYS A 279 -2.55 -37.43 6.18
C LYS A 279 -1.49 -37.90 5.17
N ASP A 280 -0.34 -37.24 5.17
CA ASP A 280 0.81 -37.53 4.31
C ASP A 280 0.51 -37.47 2.79
N THR A 281 -0.54 -36.74 2.39
CA THR A 281 -1.01 -36.71 1.00
C THR A 281 -0.84 -35.33 0.38
N VAL A 282 -0.12 -35.26 -0.73
CA VAL A 282 -0.14 -34.10 -1.64
C VAL A 282 -1.26 -34.33 -2.64
N CYS A 283 -2.24 -33.42 -2.71
CA CYS A 283 -3.32 -33.50 -3.69
C CYS A 283 -2.71 -33.59 -5.11
N PRO A 284 -3.06 -34.62 -5.92
CA PRO A 284 -2.36 -34.91 -7.17
C PRO A 284 -2.60 -33.86 -8.27
N MET A 285 -3.56 -32.98 -8.06
CA MET A 285 -3.99 -31.93 -8.98
C MET A 285 -4.54 -30.75 -8.20
N GLU A 286 -4.63 -29.59 -8.84
CA GLU A 286 -5.36 -28.47 -8.24
C GLU A 286 -6.86 -28.74 -8.30
N ILE A 287 -7.59 -28.23 -7.30
CA ILE A 287 -9.04 -28.33 -7.22
C ILE A 287 -9.60 -26.96 -7.58
N SER A 288 -10.57 -26.91 -8.48
CA SER A 288 -11.21 -25.67 -8.90
C SER A 288 -12.73 -25.80 -8.78
N THR A 289 -13.38 -24.77 -8.26
CA THR A 289 -14.84 -24.68 -8.19
C THR A 289 -15.29 -23.43 -8.90
N TYR A 290 -16.21 -23.57 -9.85
CA TYR A 290 -16.70 -22.45 -10.63
C TYR A 290 -18.18 -22.21 -10.34
N PHE A 291 -18.47 -21.00 -9.84
CA PHE A 291 -19.79 -20.55 -9.46
C PHE A 291 -20.37 -19.62 -10.53
N ARG A 292 -21.61 -19.92 -10.95
CA ARG A 292 -22.42 -19.03 -11.78
C ARG A 292 -23.79 -18.81 -11.17
N ILE A 293 -24.19 -17.55 -11.05
CA ILE A 293 -25.56 -17.15 -10.69
C ILE A 293 -26.37 -17.06 -11.98
N ASN A 294 -27.56 -17.64 -12.08
CA ASN A 294 -28.46 -17.44 -13.22
C ASN A 294 -29.83 -16.92 -12.76
N ASP A 295 -30.33 -17.29 -11.58
CA ASP A 295 -31.68 -16.91 -11.13
C ASP A 295 -31.73 -15.48 -10.54
N ARG A 296 -32.60 -14.65 -11.12
CA ARG A 296 -32.78 -13.21 -10.85
C ARG A 296 -33.28 -12.87 -9.44
N GLU A 297 -33.90 -13.82 -8.75
CA GLU A 297 -34.60 -13.58 -7.47
C GLU A 297 -34.03 -14.37 -6.29
N THR A 298 -32.95 -15.12 -6.51
CA THR A 298 -32.32 -15.96 -5.48
C THR A 298 -31.18 -15.25 -4.78
N GLY A 299 -31.07 -15.44 -3.46
CA GLY A 299 -29.84 -15.11 -2.73
C GLY A 299 -28.89 -16.30 -2.80
N GLN A 300 -27.61 -16.04 -3.07
CA GLN A 300 -26.61 -17.11 -3.11
C GLN A 300 -25.96 -17.25 -1.73
N PHE A 301 -26.21 -18.40 -1.11
CA PHE A 301 -25.65 -18.76 0.20
C PHE A 301 -24.91 -20.07 0.07
N GLU A 302 -23.59 -19.99 -0.01
CA GLU A 302 -22.72 -21.16 -0.15
C GLU A 302 -21.81 -21.32 1.05
N ARG A 303 -21.42 -22.57 1.32
CA ARG A 303 -20.49 -22.88 2.39
C ARG A 303 -19.44 -23.88 1.96
N THR A 304 -18.18 -23.46 2.00
CA THR A 304 -17.03 -24.28 1.64
C THR A 304 -16.27 -24.71 2.88
N LEU A 305 -15.96 -26.01 2.98
CA LEU A 305 -15.20 -26.60 4.08
C LEU A 305 -14.04 -27.41 3.51
N ILE A 306 -12.81 -26.97 3.79
CA ILE A 306 -11.57 -27.65 3.37
C ILE A 306 -10.79 -28.08 4.60
N ILE A 307 -10.40 -29.36 4.64
CA ILE A 307 -9.65 -29.96 5.74
C ILE A 307 -8.40 -30.60 5.14
N ALA A 308 -7.23 -30.04 5.46
CA ALA A 308 -5.93 -30.60 5.15
C ALA A 308 -5.37 -31.27 6.42
N ASP A 309 -5.34 -32.60 6.44
CA ASP A 309 -4.82 -33.41 7.54
C ASP A 309 -3.27 -33.33 7.62
N GLU A 310 -2.65 -33.93 8.63
CA GLU A 310 -1.23 -33.76 8.90
C GLU A 310 -0.33 -34.00 7.66
N ARG A 311 0.62 -33.11 7.43
CA ARG A 311 1.61 -33.18 6.33
C ARG A 311 0.97 -33.34 4.94
N SER A 312 -0.22 -32.78 4.77
CA SER A 312 -0.94 -32.78 3.49
C SER A 312 -0.86 -31.44 2.77
N TYR A 313 -1.14 -31.44 1.46
CA TYR A 313 -1.09 -30.24 0.63
C TYR A 313 -2.29 -30.16 -0.32
N VAL A 314 -2.89 -28.97 -0.45
CA VAL A 314 -3.91 -28.69 -1.47
C VAL A 314 -3.81 -27.26 -2.03
N SER A 315 -4.01 -27.15 -3.34
CA SER A 315 -4.24 -25.89 -4.04
C SER A 315 -5.69 -25.87 -4.50
N TYR A 316 -6.47 -24.94 -3.98
CA TYR A 316 -7.90 -24.77 -4.26
C TYR A 316 -8.15 -23.43 -4.94
N LEU A 317 -8.91 -23.43 -6.03
CA LEU A 317 -9.27 -22.27 -6.83
C LEU A 317 -10.79 -22.09 -6.81
N GLU A 318 -11.24 -20.88 -6.52
CA GLU A 318 -12.64 -20.47 -6.57
C GLU A 318 -12.81 -19.43 -7.67
N GLY A 319 -13.59 -19.73 -8.70
CA GLY A 319 -13.98 -18.78 -9.73
C GLY A 319 -15.46 -18.42 -9.59
N CYS A 320 -15.83 -17.14 -9.64
CA CYS A 320 -17.24 -16.73 -9.63
C CYS A 320 -17.55 -15.74 -10.76
N THR A 321 -18.67 -15.96 -11.46
CA THR A 321 -19.21 -15.01 -12.46
C THR A 321 -20.72 -14.85 -12.32
N ALA A 322 -21.24 -13.68 -12.70
CA ALA A 322 -22.68 -13.44 -12.75
C ALA A 322 -23.14 -12.69 -14.02
N PRO A 323 -24.39 -12.94 -14.47
CA PRO A 323 -25.09 -12.18 -15.49
C PRO A 323 -25.41 -10.75 -15.02
N SER A 324 -25.67 -9.89 -15.99
CA SER A 324 -26.09 -8.50 -15.75
C SER A 324 -27.57 -8.42 -15.41
N TYR A 325 -27.89 -7.96 -14.20
CA TYR A 325 -29.27 -7.76 -13.74
C TYR A 325 -29.49 -6.37 -13.14
N ASP A 326 -30.70 -5.88 -13.32
CA ASP A 326 -31.23 -4.58 -12.88
C ASP A 326 -31.51 -4.51 -11.37
N LYS A 327 -31.73 -5.64 -10.70
CA LYS A 327 -31.89 -5.73 -9.24
C LYS A 327 -30.61 -6.18 -8.55
N ASN A 328 -30.37 -5.64 -7.35
CA ASN A 328 -29.27 -6.09 -6.51
C ASN A 328 -29.51 -7.51 -6.00
N GLN A 329 -28.45 -8.33 -6.04
CA GLN A 329 -28.46 -9.68 -5.51
C GLN A 329 -27.47 -9.82 -4.38
N LEU A 330 -27.85 -10.59 -3.35
CA LEU A 330 -27.00 -10.87 -2.20
C LEU A 330 -26.27 -12.20 -2.40
N HIS A 331 -24.94 -12.12 -2.41
CA HIS A 331 -24.04 -13.25 -2.31
C HIS A 331 -23.40 -13.23 -0.92
N ALA A 332 -23.73 -14.21 -0.08
CA ALA A 332 -23.19 -14.33 1.27
C ALA A 332 -22.60 -15.72 1.50
N ALA A 333 -21.30 -15.86 1.21
CA ALA A 333 -20.55 -17.10 1.34
C ALA A 333 -19.82 -17.23 2.69
N VAL A 334 -19.63 -18.47 3.13
CA VAL A 334 -18.75 -18.82 4.25
C VAL A 334 -17.70 -19.84 3.81
N VAL A 335 -16.44 -19.58 4.11
CA VAL A 335 -15.33 -20.51 3.82
C VAL A 335 -14.60 -20.84 5.12
N GLU A 336 -14.47 -22.12 5.42
CA GLU A 336 -13.76 -22.67 6.57
C GLU A 336 -12.59 -23.54 6.11
N LEU A 337 -11.37 -23.19 6.51
CA LEU A 337 -10.17 -23.99 6.25
C LEU A 337 -9.59 -24.54 7.56
N TYR A 338 -9.33 -25.85 7.61
CA TYR A 338 -8.59 -26.51 8.69
C TYR A 338 -7.27 -27.02 8.17
N CYS A 339 -6.17 -26.54 8.76
CA CYS A 339 -4.83 -26.92 8.38
C CYS A 339 -4.12 -27.55 9.59
N HIS A 340 -3.95 -28.88 9.54
CA HIS A 340 -3.30 -29.66 10.59
C HIS A 340 -1.76 -29.57 10.51
N GLU A 341 -1.07 -30.29 11.40
CA GLU A 341 0.38 -30.20 11.58
C GLU A 341 1.15 -30.47 10.29
N GLY A 342 2.03 -29.54 9.91
CA GLY A 342 2.84 -29.61 8.69
C GLY A 342 2.05 -29.56 7.38
N ALA A 343 0.73 -29.30 7.41
CA ALA A 343 -0.09 -29.21 6.23
C ALA A 343 -0.02 -27.81 5.58
N GLU A 344 -0.35 -27.72 4.29
CA GLU A 344 -0.45 -26.44 3.58
C GLU A 344 -1.70 -26.36 2.71
N ILE A 345 -2.44 -25.26 2.85
CA ILE A 345 -3.61 -24.92 2.02
C ILE A 345 -3.32 -23.63 1.26
N LYS A 346 -3.33 -23.70 -0.07
CA LYS A 346 -3.34 -22.54 -0.94
C LYS A 346 -4.74 -22.32 -1.46
N TYR A 347 -5.37 -21.20 -1.10
CA TYR A 347 -6.71 -20.84 -1.53
C TYR A 347 -6.65 -19.63 -2.44
N SER A 348 -7.09 -19.80 -3.69
CA SER A 348 -7.11 -18.75 -4.70
C SER A 348 -8.54 -18.39 -5.06
N THR A 349 -8.85 -17.12 -5.23
CA THR A 349 -10.19 -16.64 -5.62
C THR A 349 -10.07 -15.65 -6.78
N VAL A 350 -10.84 -15.87 -7.84
CA VAL A 350 -10.99 -14.94 -8.95
C VAL A 350 -12.47 -14.64 -9.12
N GLN A 351 -12.87 -13.43 -8.76
CA GLN A 351 -14.27 -13.01 -8.80
C GLN A 351 -14.46 -11.91 -9.83
N ASN A 352 -15.41 -12.12 -10.75
CA ASN A 352 -15.84 -11.15 -11.75
C ASN A 352 -17.37 -11.05 -11.78
N TRP A 353 -17.90 -10.19 -10.93
CA TRP A 353 -19.34 -10.01 -10.74
C TRP A 353 -19.93 -8.94 -11.66
N TYR A 354 -21.26 -8.74 -11.65
CA TYR A 354 -21.87 -7.57 -12.32
C TYR A 354 -21.92 -6.36 -11.38
N ALA A 355 -21.35 -5.24 -11.82
CA ALA A 355 -21.08 -4.06 -10.99
C ALA A 355 -22.28 -3.13 -10.81
N GLY A 356 -23.35 -3.35 -11.58
CA GLY A 356 -24.41 -2.38 -11.79
C GLY A 356 -24.18 -1.57 -13.07
N ASP A 357 -25.16 -0.75 -13.42
CA ASP A 357 -25.06 0.18 -14.55
C ASP A 357 -24.18 1.40 -14.23
N GLU A 358 -24.01 2.30 -15.20
CA GLU A 358 -23.20 3.52 -15.05
C GLU A 358 -23.74 4.51 -14.02
N GLU A 359 -24.99 4.36 -13.58
CA GLU A 359 -25.64 5.16 -12.55
C GLU A 359 -25.59 4.48 -11.16
N GLY A 360 -25.06 3.26 -11.09
CA GLY A 360 -24.95 2.46 -9.87
C GLY A 360 -26.20 1.65 -9.53
N ASN A 361 -27.13 1.46 -10.47
CA ASN A 361 -28.30 0.60 -10.26
C ASN A 361 -27.98 -0.87 -10.54
N GLY A 362 -28.48 -1.75 -9.68
CA GLY A 362 -28.24 -3.19 -9.78
C GLY A 362 -26.84 -3.59 -9.33
N GLY A 363 -26.43 -4.80 -9.71
CA GLY A 363 -25.14 -5.37 -9.31
C GLY A 363 -25.14 -6.13 -7.98
N ILE A 364 -24.02 -6.78 -7.68
CA ILE A 364 -23.96 -7.79 -6.60
C ILE A 364 -23.43 -7.22 -5.29
N TYR A 365 -24.07 -7.59 -4.18
CA TYR A 365 -23.58 -7.42 -2.81
C TYR A 365 -22.85 -8.69 -2.38
N ASN A 366 -21.54 -8.59 -2.22
CA ASN A 366 -20.64 -9.71 -1.97
C ASN A 366 -20.15 -9.67 -0.51
N PHE A 367 -20.90 -10.31 0.40
CA PHE A 367 -20.69 -10.26 1.86
C PHE A 367 -20.19 -11.60 2.39
N VAL A 368 -18.86 -11.76 2.41
CA VAL A 368 -18.24 -13.08 2.57
C VAL A 368 -17.41 -13.16 3.85
N THR A 369 -17.58 -14.28 4.56
CA THR A 369 -16.75 -14.63 5.72
C THR A 369 -15.85 -15.82 5.38
N LYS A 370 -14.57 -15.55 5.08
CA LYS A 370 -13.55 -16.60 4.91
C LYS A 370 -12.63 -16.64 6.13
N ARG A 371 -12.39 -17.82 6.68
CA ARG A 371 -11.42 -17.98 7.78
C ARG A 371 -10.74 -19.35 7.72
N GLY A 372 -9.44 -19.32 7.93
CA GLY A 372 -8.60 -20.49 8.05
C GLY A 372 -8.02 -20.62 9.46
N LEU A 373 -7.84 -21.85 9.90
CA LEU A 373 -7.21 -22.20 11.16
C LEU A 373 -5.99 -23.07 10.87
N CYS A 374 -4.83 -22.47 11.08
CA CYS A 374 -3.54 -23.14 11.22
C CYS A 374 -3.50 -23.80 12.61
N GLN A 375 -4.10 -24.98 12.71
CA GLN A 375 -4.30 -25.69 13.98
C GLN A 375 -3.00 -26.32 14.48
N GLY A 376 -2.25 -26.96 13.58
CA GLY A 376 -1.07 -27.76 13.94
C GLY A 376 0.26 -27.04 13.73
N LYS A 377 1.32 -27.57 14.32
CA LYS A 377 2.67 -26.99 14.20
C LYS A 377 3.11 -26.93 12.74
N GLY A 378 3.74 -25.84 12.30
CA GLY A 378 4.25 -25.69 10.94
C GLY A 378 3.18 -25.68 9.85
N SER A 379 1.89 -25.57 10.21
CA SER A 379 0.79 -25.49 9.23
C SER A 379 0.81 -24.15 8.49
N LYS A 380 0.43 -24.14 7.22
CA LYS A 380 0.44 -22.94 6.38
C LYS A 380 -0.88 -22.73 5.63
N ILE A 381 -1.41 -21.51 5.68
CA ILE A 381 -2.55 -21.10 4.86
C ILE A 381 -2.17 -19.86 4.06
N SER A 382 -2.37 -19.91 2.75
CA SER A 382 -2.15 -18.79 1.83
C SER A 382 -3.43 -18.42 1.09
N TRP A 383 -3.94 -17.22 1.34
CA TRP A 383 -5.04 -16.61 0.58
C TRP A 383 -4.48 -15.81 -0.59
N THR A 384 -5.03 -16.03 -1.79
CA THR A 384 -4.76 -15.21 -2.97
C THR A 384 -6.09 -14.81 -3.60
N GLN A 385 -6.31 -13.53 -3.84
CA GLN A 385 -7.57 -13.06 -4.39
C GLN A 385 -7.39 -11.96 -5.43
N VAL A 386 -8.20 -12.03 -6.49
CA VAL A 386 -8.37 -11.00 -7.51
C VAL A 386 -9.87 -10.72 -7.64
N GLU A 387 -10.24 -9.47 -7.42
CA GLU A 387 -11.62 -9.11 -7.14
C GLU A 387 -12.04 -7.92 -7.97
N THR A 388 -13.10 -8.10 -8.73
CA THR A 388 -13.71 -7.07 -9.55
C THR A 388 -15.19 -7.33 -9.74
N GLY A 389 -15.92 -6.30 -10.14
CA GLY A 389 -17.28 -6.46 -10.64
C GLY A 389 -18.40 -6.50 -9.60
N SER A 390 -18.19 -6.45 -8.28
CA SER A 390 -19.34 -6.33 -7.34
C SER A 390 -19.76 -4.88 -7.18
N ALA A 391 -21.06 -4.60 -7.02
CA ALA A 391 -21.51 -3.26 -6.63
C ALA A 391 -20.97 -2.93 -5.24
N ILE A 392 -21.06 -3.89 -4.31
CA ILE A 392 -20.48 -3.77 -2.97
C ILE A 392 -19.75 -5.03 -2.60
N THR A 393 -18.54 -4.87 -2.08
CA THR A 393 -17.74 -5.97 -1.53
C THR A 393 -17.48 -5.75 -0.05
N TRP A 394 -17.73 -6.77 0.77
CA TRP A 394 -17.42 -6.75 2.19
C TRP A 394 -16.85 -8.08 2.66
N LYS A 395 -15.54 -8.13 2.92
CA LYS A 395 -14.89 -9.38 3.35
C LYS A 395 -13.52 -9.20 3.99
N TYR A 396 -13.21 -10.12 4.89
CA TYR A 396 -11.94 -10.16 5.60
C TYR A 396 -11.42 -11.61 5.74
N PRO A 397 -10.86 -12.22 4.68
CA PRO A 397 -10.22 -13.53 4.81
C PRO A 397 -9.21 -13.53 5.95
N SER A 398 -9.37 -14.46 6.88
CA SER A 398 -8.65 -14.44 8.14
C SER A 398 -7.84 -15.72 8.33
N VAL A 399 -6.71 -15.66 9.04
CA VAL A 399 -5.95 -16.85 9.48
C VAL A 399 -5.76 -16.79 10.99
N ILE A 400 -6.20 -17.83 11.69
CA ILE A 400 -5.85 -18.09 13.08
C ILE A 400 -4.61 -18.99 13.09
N LEU A 401 -3.48 -18.45 13.54
CA LEU A 401 -2.16 -19.09 13.62
C LEU A 401 -1.99 -19.72 15.01
N ARG A 402 -2.67 -20.85 15.26
CA ARG A 402 -2.70 -21.52 16.56
C ARG A 402 -1.47 -22.40 16.80
N GLY A 403 -1.07 -23.19 15.81
CA GLY A 403 0.11 -24.03 15.93
C GLY A 403 1.40 -23.22 15.94
N ASP A 404 2.40 -23.70 16.68
CA ASP A 404 3.75 -23.12 16.65
C ASP A 404 4.34 -23.18 15.23
N ASP A 405 5.20 -22.23 14.88
CA ASP A 405 5.84 -22.12 13.57
C ASP A 405 4.86 -22.01 12.38
N SER A 406 3.56 -21.76 12.64
CA SER A 406 2.55 -21.65 11.60
C SER A 406 2.65 -20.35 10.79
N VAL A 407 2.21 -20.42 9.54
CA VAL A 407 2.37 -19.34 8.55
C VAL A 407 1.03 -18.96 7.92
N GLY A 408 0.75 -17.66 7.89
CA GLY A 408 -0.43 -17.09 7.26
C GLY A 408 -0.06 -16.08 6.18
N GLU A 409 -0.49 -16.31 4.94
CA GLU A 409 -0.22 -15.41 3.83
C GLU A 409 -1.52 -14.88 3.24
N PHE A 410 -1.51 -13.62 2.83
CA PHE A 410 -2.64 -12.97 2.17
C PHE A 410 -2.14 -12.06 1.05
N TYR A 411 -2.61 -12.33 -0.16
CA TYR A 411 -2.32 -11.57 -1.36
C TYR A 411 -3.65 -11.13 -1.99
N SER A 412 -3.86 -9.82 -2.16
CA SER A 412 -5.12 -9.30 -2.69
C SER A 412 -4.89 -8.24 -3.75
N VAL A 413 -5.66 -8.34 -4.84
CA VAL A 413 -5.86 -7.27 -5.82
C VAL A 413 -7.35 -6.96 -5.88
N ALA A 414 -7.74 -5.74 -5.53
CA ALA A 414 -9.13 -5.28 -5.59
C ALA A 414 -9.25 -4.12 -6.57
N LEU A 415 -10.07 -4.28 -7.60
CA LEU A 415 -10.39 -3.24 -8.58
C LEU A 415 -11.83 -2.77 -8.39
N THR A 416 -12.01 -1.47 -8.16
CA THR A 416 -13.31 -0.81 -8.15
C THR A 416 -13.36 0.25 -9.25
N LYS A 417 -14.51 0.37 -9.90
CA LYS A 417 -14.79 1.31 -10.98
C LYS A 417 -16.18 1.92 -10.79
N ASP A 418 -16.42 3.09 -11.36
CA ASP A 418 -17.73 3.73 -11.40
C ASP A 418 -18.32 3.90 -9.99
N PHE A 419 -19.46 3.30 -9.65
CA PHE A 419 -20.10 3.43 -8.33
C PHE A 419 -19.80 2.27 -7.37
N GLN A 420 -18.85 1.40 -7.71
CA GLN A 420 -18.49 0.27 -6.88
C GLN A 420 -17.88 0.70 -5.54
N GLN A 421 -18.21 -0.06 -4.51
CA GLN A 421 -17.68 0.11 -3.15
C GLN A 421 -17.05 -1.20 -2.68
N ALA A 422 -15.87 -1.14 -2.07
CA ALA A 422 -15.21 -2.32 -1.52
C ALA A 422 -14.63 -1.99 -0.15
N ASP A 423 -15.04 -2.75 0.88
CA ASP A 423 -14.40 -2.79 2.19
C ASP A 423 -13.83 -4.20 2.39
N THR A 424 -12.55 -4.33 2.03
CA THR A 424 -11.85 -5.60 1.94
C THR A 424 -10.62 -5.61 2.84
N GLY A 425 -10.12 -6.77 3.23
CA GLY A 425 -8.82 -6.86 3.88
C GLY A 425 -8.60 -8.22 4.51
N THR A 426 -7.81 -8.31 5.58
CA THR A 426 -7.49 -9.60 6.19
C THR A 426 -7.28 -9.48 7.69
N LYS A 427 -7.46 -10.59 8.41
CA LYS A 427 -7.15 -10.67 9.84
C LYS A 427 -6.17 -11.81 10.11
N MET A 428 -4.99 -11.49 10.62
CA MET A 428 -3.96 -12.46 11.03
C MET A 428 -3.91 -12.52 12.56
N ILE A 429 -4.30 -13.65 13.14
CA ILE A 429 -4.41 -13.83 14.59
C ILE A 429 -3.32 -14.82 15.04
N HIS A 430 -2.21 -14.30 15.54
CA HIS A 430 -1.09 -15.05 16.09
C HIS A 430 -1.40 -15.57 17.49
N GLN A 431 -1.38 -16.90 17.65
CA GLN A 431 -1.62 -17.62 18.91
C GLN A 431 -0.41 -18.48 19.30
N GLY A 432 0.17 -19.24 18.36
CA GLY A 432 1.35 -20.06 18.58
C GLY A 432 2.66 -19.27 18.58
N LYS A 433 3.75 -19.91 19.02
CA LYS A 433 5.10 -19.37 19.02
C LYS A 433 5.70 -19.34 17.62
N ASN A 434 6.62 -18.40 17.36
CA ASN A 434 7.35 -18.24 16.09
C ASN A 434 6.45 -18.09 14.85
N THR A 435 5.19 -17.72 15.03
CA THR A 435 4.23 -17.64 13.93
C THR A 435 4.53 -16.48 13.01
N ARG A 436 4.31 -16.65 11.71
CA ARG A 436 4.64 -15.65 10.69
C ARG A 436 3.42 -15.30 9.86
N SER A 437 3.25 -14.02 9.57
CA SER A 437 2.25 -13.58 8.61
C SER A 437 2.80 -12.59 7.58
N ARG A 438 2.30 -12.71 6.35
CA ARG A 438 2.60 -11.78 5.25
C ARG A 438 1.31 -11.31 4.60
N ILE A 439 1.12 -10.01 4.55
CA ILE A 439 -0.04 -9.35 3.96
C ILE A 439 0.47 -8.46 2.84
N VAL A 440 -0.04 -8.66 1.63
CA VAL A 440 0.19 -7.80 0.47
C VAL A 440 -1.16 -7.48 -0.16
N SER A 441 -1.60 -6.23 -0.05
CA SER A 441 -2.85 -5.75 -0.63
C SER A 441 -2.57 -4.66 -1.66
N LYS A 442 -3.19 -4.78 -2.83
CA LYS A 442 -3.16 -3.81 -3.93
C LYS A 442 -4.59 -3.36 -4.23
N GLY A 443 -4.96 -2.16 -3.83
CA GLY A 443 -6.25 -1.55 -4.18
C GLY A 443 -6.12 -0.67 -5.41
N ILE A 444 -7.04 -0.80 -6.37
CA ILE A 444 -7.14 0.06 -7.54
C ILE A 444 -8.55 0.64 -7.54
N SER A 445 -8.67 1.96 -7.54
CA SER A 445 -9.94 2.67 -7.53
C SER A 445 -9.99 3.61 -8.72
N ALA A 446 -11.02 3.48 -9.55
CA ALA A 446 -11.22 4.24 -10.76
C ALA A 446 -12.59 4.93 -10.80
N GLY A 447 -12.70 6.03 -11.55
CA GLY A 447 -13.97 6.77 -11.70
C GLY A 447 -14.47 7.31 -10.35
N LYS A 448 -15.73 7.05 -10.01
CA LYS A 448 -16.34 7.53 -8.75
C LYS A 448 -16.23 6.54 -7.59
N SER A 449 -15.45 5.47 -7.76
CA SER A 449 -15.53 4.31 -6.88
C SER A 449 -14.82 4.56 -5.54
N ARG A 450 -15.09 3.66 -4.59
CA ARG A 450 -14.51 3.69 -3.25
C ARG A 450 -13.91 2.34 -2.92
N ASN A 451 -12.61 2.32 -2.65
CA ASN A 451 -11.91 1.14 -2.18
C ASN A 451 -11.43 1.39 -0.75
N CYS A 452 -11.61 0.43 0.13
CA CYS A 452 -11.23 0.49 1.53
C CYS A 452 -10.53 -0.82 1.86
N TYR A 453 -9.27 -0.70 2.28
CA TYR A 453 -8.54 -1.79 2.90
C TYR A 453 -8.71 -1.72 4.42
N ARG A 454 -9.10 -2.81 5.08
CA ARG A 454 -9.17 -2.91 6.55
C ARG A 454 -8.55 -4.20 7.04
N GLY A 455 -7.42 -4.07 7.73
CA GLY A 455 -6.62 -5.20 8.22
C GLY A 455 -6.62 -5.30 9.73
N LEU A 456 -6.45 -6.50 10.28
CA LEU A 456 -6.15 -6.73 11.70
C LEU A 456 -4.97 -7.69 11.84
N VAL A 457 -3.94 -7.30 12.57
CA VAL A 457 -2.88 -8.21 13.04
C VAL A 457 -2.99 -8.29 14.55
N LYS A 458 -3.38 -9.44 15.07
CA LYS A 458 -3.54 -9.67 16.51
C LYS A 458 -2.51 -10.67 16.99
N VAL A 459 -1.67 -10.29 17.93
CA VAL A 459 -0.67 -11.14 18.59
C VAL A 459 -1.10 -11.40 20.02
N GLN A 460 -1.45 -12.65 20.32
CA GLN A 460 -1.87 -13.07 21.65
C GLN A 460 -0.68 -13.06 22.63
N PRO A 461 -0.93 -12.99 23.96
CA PRO A 461 0.12 -13.01 24.98
C PRO A 461 1.16 -14.12 24.81
N ASP A 462 0.70 -15.35 24.52
CA ASP A 462 1.53 -16.56 24.44
C ASP A 462 2.29 -16.71 23.10
N ALA A 463 2.00 -15.84 22.13
CA ALA A 463 2.54 -15.92 20.77
C ALA A 463 3.95 -15.28 20.67
N GLU A 464 4.92 -15.89 21.33
CA GLU A 464 6.33 -15.44 21.37
C GLU A 464 6.99 -15.44 19.98
N ASN A 465 7.86 -14.46 19.70
CA ASN A 465 8.59 -14.33 18.42
C ASN A 465 7.69 -14.34 17.17
N SER A 466 6.44 -13.87 17.32
CA SER A 466 5.54 -13.65 16.18
C SER A 466 6.07 -12.56 15.27
N ARG A 467 5.94 -12.75 13.96
CA ARG A 467 6.40 -11.79 12.94
C ARG A 467 5.28 -11.51 11.95
N ASN A 468 5.05 -10.24 11.65
CA ASN A 468 4.14 -9.79 10.60
C ASN A 468 4.88 -8.86 9.64
N PHE A 469 4.61 -9.01 8.35
CA PHE A 469 4.90 -8.01 7.33
C PHE A 469 3.59 -7.64 6.64
N SER A 470 3.23 -6.36 6.64
CA SER A 470 2.02 -5.87 5.98
C SER A 470 2.35 -4.75 5.00
N GLN A 471 1.96 -4.91 3.75
CA GLN A 471 2.09 -3.91 2.69
C GLN A 471 0.71 -3.68 2.07
N CYS A 472 0.27 -2.42 2.05
CA CYS A 472 -1.00 -2.01 1.46
C CYS A 472 -0.74 -0.86 0.50
N ASP A 473 -0.87 -1.10 -0.79
CA ASP A 473 -0.65 -0.08 -1.82
C ASP A 473 -1.99 0.24 -2.49
N SER A 474 -2.29 1.53 -2.65
CA SER A 474 -3.51 1.99 -3.31
C SER A 474 -3.16 2.83 -4.54
N MET A 475 -3.85 2.58 -5.64
CA MET A 475 -3.75 3.32 -6.90
C MET A 475 -5.09 3.98 -7.21
N LEU A 476 -5.05 5.28 -7.49
CA LEU A 476 -6.21 6.06 -7.91
C LEU A 476 -6.11 6.37 -9.41
N ILE A 477 -7.19 6.14 -10.15
CA ILE A 477 -7.31 6.45 -11.57
C ILE A 477 -8.49 7.40 -11.76
N GLY A 478 -8.18 8.66 -12.10
CA GLY A 478 -9.16 9.75 -12.19
C GLY A 478 -9.13 10.67 -10.96
N ASP A 479 -9.88 11.75 -11.03
CA ASP A 479 -9.94 12.84 -10.03
C ASP A 479 -11.00 12.65 -8.94
N THR A 480 -11.90 11.66 -9.12
CA THR A 480 -13.05 11.40 -8.24
C THR A 480 -12.96 10.09 -7.45
N ALA A 481 -11.97 9.25 -7.74
CA ALA A 481 -11.78 7.94 -7.10
C ALA A 481 -11.31 8.10 -5.65
N GLY A 482 -11.67 7.15 -4.78
CA GLY A 482 -11.30 7.18 -3.37
C GLY A 482 -10.70 5.86 -2.90
N ALA A 483 -9.68 5.94 -2.04
CA ALA A 483 -9.04 4.80 -1.41
C ALA A 483 -8.76 5.09 0.08
N ASN A 484 -9.22 4.21 0.98
CA ASN A 484 -8.99 4.28 2.43
C ASN A 484 -8.20 3.04 2.91
N THR A 485 -7.42 3.17 3.99
CA THR A 485 -6.63 2.05 4.55
C THR A 485 -6.63 2.12 6.08
N TYR A 486 -7.13 1.06 6.74
CA TYR A 486 -7.27 0.94 8.20
C TYR A 486 -6.52 -0.31 8.72
N PRO A 487 -5.21 -0.21 9.04
CA PRO A 487 -4.42 -1.32 9.57
C PRO A 487 -4.45 -1.35 11.11
N TYR A 488 -5.19 -2.28 11.70
CA TYR A 488 -5.22 -2.48 13.15
C TYR A 488 -4.13 -3.46 13.59
N ILE A 489 -3.40 -3.15 14.66
CA ILE A 489 -2.44 -4.06 15.30
C ILE A 489 -2.77 -4.15 16.80
N GLU A 490 -3.04 -5.36 17.28
CA GLU A 490 -3.29 -5.67 18.70
C GLU A 490 -2.18 -6.60 19.19
N GLN A 491 -1.42 -6.23 20.22
CA GLN A 491 -0.34 -7.07 20.75
C GLN A 491 -0.51 -7.28 22.27
N ARG A 492 -0.51 -8.52 22.74
CA ARG A 492 -0.42 -8.95 24.16
C ARG A 492 -1.38 -8.27 25.15
N GLY A 493 -2.63 -8.01 24.74
CA GLY A 493 -3.61 -7.36 25.64
C GLY A 493 -3.25 -5.91 25.98
N ILE A 494 -2.40 -5.27 25.18
CA ILE A 494 -2.22 -3.81 25.21
C ILE A 494 -3.55 -3.19 24.76
N ASP A 495 -4.13 -2.35 25.62
CA ASP A 495 -5.36 -1.61 25.33
C ASP A 495 -5.28 -0.89 23.97
N HIS A 496 -6.41 -0.74 23.25
CA HIS A 496 -6.41 -0.17 21.90
C HIS A 496 -5.72 1.19 21.84
N GLU A 497 -5.99 2.06 22.81
CA GLU A 497 -5.35 3.38 22.89
C GLU A 497 -3.86 3.27 23.19
N LYS A 498 -3.45 2.30 24.01
CA LYS A 498 -2.03 2.04 24.30
C LYS A 498 -1.29 1.38 23.14
N ALA A 499 -1.97 0.58 22.32
CA ALA A 499 -1.40 -0.02 21.12
C ALA A 499 -1.22 1.04 20.05
N VAL A 500 -2.21 1.92 19.88
CA VAL A 500 -2.11 3.13 19.04
C VAL A 500 -1.05 4.08 19.57
N ALA A 501 -0.97 4.33 20.87
CA ALA A 501 0.07 5.14 21.51
C ALA A 501 1.46 4.50 21.40
N ALA A 502 1.58 3.17 21.42
CA ALA A 502 2.85 2.47 21.22
C ALA A 502 3.28 2.45 19.76
N MET A 503 2.32 2.39 18.82
CA MET A 503 2.59 2.57 17.39
C MET A 503 2.98 4.01 17.09
N ILE A 504 2.23 5.01 17.57
CA ILE A 504 2.53 6.42 17.42
C ILE A 504 3.82 6.78 18.17
N GLY A 505 3.98 6.32 19.41
CA GLY A 505 5.19 6.56 20.22
C GLY A 505 6.40 5.74 19.76
N GLY A 506 6.20 4.64 19.03
CA GLY A 506 7.25 3.94 18.28
C GLY A 506 7.62 4.71 17.01
N PHE A 507 6.62 5.24 16.30
CA PHE A 507 6.77 6.07 15.10
C PHE A 507 7.38 7.45 15.39
N CYS A 508 7.06 8.02 16.56
CA CYS A 508 7.56 9.29 17.09
C CYS A 508 8.71 9.09 18.08
N ARG A 509 9.19 7.85 18.28
CA ARG A 509 10.24 7.54 19.27
C ARG A 509 11.48 8.38 19.03
N ASP A 510 11.87 8.47 17.77
CA ASP A 510 13.01 9.23 17.30
C ASP A 510 12.82 10.75 17.48
N VAL A 511 11.59 11.23 17.71
CA VAL A 511 11.26 12.63 18.08
C VAL A 511 11.23 12.81 19.61
N PHE A 512 10.75 11.83 20.37
CA PHE A 512 10.66 11.89 21.84
C PHE A 512 12.00 11.68 22.54
N ASP A 513 12.91 10.91 21.95
CA ASP A 513 14.25 10.65 22.49
C ASP A 513 15.18 11.88 22.36
N GLU A 514 14.81 12.87 21.53
CA GLU A 514 15.51 14.15 21.37
C GLU A 514 15.01 15.25 22.34
N LEU A 515 13.93 15.00 23.08
CA LEU A 515 13.48 15.88 24.16
C LEU A 515 14.33 15.63 25.43
N PRO A 516 14.69 16.66 26.22
CA PRO A 516 15.36 16.44 27.50
C PRO A 516 14.54 15.48 28.37
N LEU A 517 15.21 14.57 29.08
CA LEU A 517 14.59 13.42 29.80
C LEU A 517 13.42 13.83 30.72
N GLU A 518 13.49 15.04 31.26
CA GLU A 518 12.49 15.68 32.11
C GLU A 518 11.18 15.93 31.35
N PHE A 519 11.25 16.42 30.10
CA PHE A 519 10.10 16.69 29.22
C PHE A 519 9.62 15.45 28.44
N ALA A 520 10.52 14.54 28.07
CA ALA A 520 10.16 13.29 27.37
C ALA A 520 9.24 12.39 28.22
N SER A 521 9.48 12.36 29.54
CA SER A 521 8.62 11.64 30.50
C SER A 521 7.23 12.31 30.64
N GLU A 522 7.18 13.64 30.53
CA GLU A 522 5.96 14.44 30.63
C GLU A 522 5.13 14.39 29.34
N VAL A 523 5.76 14.36 28.16
CA VAL A 523 5.12 14.20 26.85
C VAL A 523 4.52 12.80 26.68
N ASN A 524 5.22 11.74 27.11
CA ASN A 524 4.67 10.38 27.14
C ASN A 524 3.45 10.29 28.09
N ALA A 525 3.47 10.98 29.22
CA ALA A 525 2.32 11.06 30.14
C ALA A 525 1.16 11.88 29.54
N LEU A 526 1.42 13.04 28.94
CA LEU A 526 0.44 13.91 28.28
C LEU A 526 -0.23 13.28 27.05
N MET A 527 0.52 12.50 26.27
CA MET A 527 -0.01 11.74 25.12
C MET A 527 -0.97 10.64 25.57
N ASN A 528 -0.61 9.85 26.58
CA ASN A 528 -1.50 8.84 27.16
C ASN A 528 -2.75 9.49 27.78
N PHE A 529 -2.61 10.63 28.47
CA PHE A 529 -3.74 11.36 29.08
C PHE A 529 -4.68 12.03 28.06
N LYS A 530 -4.15 12.49 26.91
CA LYS A 530 -4.97 13.04 25.82
C LYS A 530 -5.65 11.95 25.00
N LEU A 531 -5.09 10.75 24.92
CA LEU A 531 -5.72 9.63 24.22
C LEU A 531 -6.90 9.05 25.03
N GLU A 532 -6.78 8.97 26.36
CA GLU A 532 -7.82 8.47 27.33
C GLU A 532 -9.13 9.29 27.42
N GLY A 533 -9.42 10.17 26.46
CA GLY A 533 -10.68 10.90 26.41
C GLY A 533 -11.04 11.52 25.06
N SER A 534 -10.26 11.25 24.00
CA SER A 534 -10.36 12.00 22.74
C SER A 534 -10.66 11.14 21.52
N VAL A 535 -10.99 9.85 21.67
CA VAL A 535 -11.54 9.03 20.59
C VAL A 535 -13.03 9.38 20.42
N GLY A 536 -13.28 10.59 19.92
CA GLY A 536 -14.61 11.11 19.68
C GLY A 536 -14.55 12.28 18.71
N TYR A 537 -14.97 12.01 17.47
CA TYR A 537 -15.44 12.93 16.42
C TYR A 537 -15.11 14.42 16.61
N LEU A 538 -14.13 14.96 15.86
CA LEU A 538 -14.19 16.34 15.31
C LEU A 538 -12.95 16.83 14.53
N ALA A 539 -11.93 16.00 14.25
CA ALA A 539 -10.73 16.48 13.54
C ALA A 539 -10.71 16.13 12.03
N LEU A 540 -11.88 15.98 11.38
CA LEU A 540 -12.00 15.70 9.94
C LEU A 540 -11.80 16.95 9.05
N SER A 541 -11.52 18.12 9.62
CA SER A 541 -11.52 19.40 8.89
C SER A 541 -10.15 20.00 8.58
N LEU A 542 -9.05 19.43 9.08
CA LEU A 542 -7.70 19.97 8.83
C LEU A 542 -6.77 19.06 8.01
N LEU A 543 -7.14 17.81 7.75
CA LEU A 543 -6.30 16.87 7.00
C LEU A 543 -6.49 16.98 5.47
N LEU A 544 -7.23 17.97 4.99
CA LEU A 544 -7.54 18.17 3.57
C LEU A 544 -6.51 19.03 2.82
N LEU A 545 -5.44 19.51 3.47
CA LEU A 545 -4.51 20.48 2.86
C LEU A 545 -3.08 19.99 2.65
N LEU A 546 -2.72 18.79 3.11
CA LEU A 546 -1.33 18.30 3.01
C LEU A 546 -1.16 16.98 2.26
N LEU A 547 -2.19 16.56 1.51
CA LEU A 547 -1.97 15.71 0.35
C LEU A 547 -1.67 16.63 -0.83
N LEU A 548 -0.38 16.87 -1.08
CA LEU A 548 0.18 16.82 -2.42
C LEU A 548 1.71 16.92 -2.33
N LEU A 549 2.32 15.73 -2.51
CA LEU A 549 3.66 15.47 -3.04
C LEU A 549 4.81 15.57 -2.01
N LEU A 550 5.56 14.53 -1.66
CA LEU A 550 5.63 13.08 -1.93
C LEU A 550 6.87 12.61 -1.12
N PRO A 551 6.99 11.35 -0.70
CA PRO A 551 8.31 10.78 -0.92
C PRO A 551 8.24 9.32 -1.31
N LEU A 552 8.80 9.00 -2.46
CA LEU A 552 9.61 7.80 -2.58
C LEU A 552 10.87 8.24 -3.33
N LEU A 553 12.06 7.77 -2.98
CA LEU A 553 12.43 6.35 -2.97
C LEU A 553 13.51 6.13 -1.88
N VAL A 554 13.82 4.91 -1.41
CA VAL A 554 14.72 3.99 -2.12
C VAL A 554 14.81 2.62 -1.40
N ASP A 555 15.08 1.62 -2.24
CA ASP A 555 15.21 0.17 -2.05
C ASP A 555 16.63 -0.31 -1.62
N ALA A 556 16.73 -1.57 -1.17
CA ALA A 556 17.94 -2.26 -0.67
C ALA A 556 18.69 -3.07 -1.77
N ARG A 557 19.91 -3.60 -1.46
CA ARG A 557 20.79 -4.30 -2.45
C ARG A 557 21.22 -5.72 -2.05
N ALA A 558 21.21 -6.63 -3.05
CA ALA A 558 21.68 -8.03 -3.09
C ALA A 558 22.97 -8.16 -3.99
N PRO A 559 23.53 -9.36 -4.33
CA PRO A 559 24.88 -9.49 -4.91
C PRO A 559 24.96 -8.69 -6.19
N GLY A 560 25.93 -7.77 -6.22
CA GLY A 560 25.72 -6.45 -6.78
C GLY A 560 25.22 -6.46 -8.22
N ARG A 561 23.90 -6.36 -8.41
CA ARG A 561 23.40 -5.41 -9.40
C ARG A 561 24.16 -4.13 -9.07
N MET A 562 25.24 -3.85 -9.80
CA MET A 562 25.93 -2.56 -9.80
C MET A 562 24.87 -1.48 -9.63
N ASN A 563 25.06 -0.44 -8.81
CA ASN A 563 24.03 0.62 -8.75
C ASN A 563 23.72 1.10 -10.16
N ALA A 564 22.53 1.65 -10.35
CA ALA A 564 22.13 2.20 -11.65
C ALA A 564 23.24 3.06 -12.28
N ILE A 565 24.01 3.75 -11.44
CA ILE A 565 25.19 4.54 -11.80
C ILE A 565 26.32 3.64 -12.30
N ASP A 566 26.79 2.67 -11.52
CA ASP A 566 27.82 1.71 -11.88
C ASP A 566 27.46 0.94 -13.14
N GLN A 567 26.21 0.47 -13.28
CA GLN A 567 25.68 -0.13 -14.51
C GLN A 567 25.78 0.83 -15.67
N CYS A 568 25.50 2.11 -15.43
CA CYS A 568 25.59 3.15 -16.44
C CYS A 568 27.02 3.44 -16.90
N TRP A 569 28.05 3.39 -16.04
CA TRP A 569 29.41 3.80 -16.45
C TRP A 569 30.47 2.68 -16.46
N ARG A 570 30.51 1.76 -15.49
CA ARG A 570 31.57 0.72 -15.36
C ARG A 570 31.46 -0.36 -16.44
N SER A 571 30.31 -0.50 -17.07
CA SER A 571 30.07 -1.48 -18.15
C SER A 571 30.68 -1.06 -19.50
N ASP A 572 31.17 0.17 -19.63
CA ASP A 572 31.76 0.68 -20.87
C ASP A 572 33.25 0.30 -20.97
N PRO A 573 33.67 -0.55 -21.92
CA PRO A 573 35.08 -0.93 -22.08
C PRO A 573 35.99 0.26 -22.47
N LYS A 574 35.42 1.40 -22.90
CA LYS A 574 36.12 2.65 -23.19
C LYS A 574 35.83 3.73 -22.16
N TRP A 575 35.42 3.37 -20.93
CA TRP A 575 35.04 4.32 -19.87
C TRP A 575 36.06 5.44 -19.64
N ALA A 576 37.36 5.15 -19.76
CA ALA A 576 38.43 6.14 -19.61
C ALA A 576 38.42 7.23 -20.70
N ALA A 577 37.94 6.90 -21.92
CA ALA A 577 37.74 7.84 -23.01
C ALA A 577 36.36 8.53 -22.96
N ASN A 578 35.39 7.91 -22.29
CA ASN A 578 34.00 8.38 -22.18
C ASN A 578 33.70 9.01 -20.81
N ARG A 579 34.64 9.77 -20.24
CA ARG A 579 34.47 10.37 -18.90
C ARG A 579 33.20 11.22 -18.78
N GLN A 580 32.81 11.94 -19.83
CA GLN A 580 31.57 12.73 -19.93
C GLN A 580 30.28 11.91 -19.68
N ARG A 581 30.32 10.58 -19.84
CA ARG A 581 29.20 9.68 -19.52
C ARG A 581 28.86 9.68 -18.03
N LEU A 582 29.83 9.98 -17.16
CA LEU A 582 29.62 10.18 -15.71
C LEU A 582 28.48 11.20 -15.48
N ALA A 583 28.50 12.34 -16.18
CA ALA A 583 27.47 13.38 -16.07
C ALA A 583 26.07 12.94 -16.58
N VAL A 584 25.99 11.90 -17.42
CA VAL A 584 24.72 11.29 -17.84
C VAL A 584 24.29 10.21 -16.86
N CYS A 585 25.22 9.55 -16.18
CA CYS A 585 24.90 8.56 -15.16
C CYS A 585 24.35 9.17 -13.87
N SER A 586 24.48 10.49 -13.67
CA SER A 586 23.80 11.22 -12.60
C SER A 586 22.28 11.37 -12.83
N VAL A 587 21.74 10.90 -13.96
CA VAL A 587 20.31 11.01 -14.30
C VAL A 587 19.47 10.30 -13.23
N GLY A 588 18.68 11.10 -12.51
CA GLY A 588 17.82 10.63 -11.42
C GLY A 588 18.37 10.86 -10.02
N PHE A 589 19.63 11.30 -9.89
CA PHE A 589 20.29 11.55 -8.61
C PHE A 589 20.41 13.07 -8.33
N SER A 590 21.23 13.83 -9.08
CA SER A 590 21.39 15.30 -8.87
C SER A 590 20.76 16.14 -9.98
N GLY A 591 19.69 15.64 -10.60
CA GLY A 591 19.20 16.20 -11.87
C GLY A 591 20.13 15.89 -13.04
N LYS A 592 19.68 16.16 -14.28
CA LYS A 592 20.49 15.86 -15.47
C LYS A 592 21.70 16.81 -15.52
N MET A 593 22.89 16.34 -15.12
CA MET A 593 24.15 17.11 -15.11
C MET A 593 24.73 17.34 -16.52
N ASN A 594 23.86 17.48 -17.52
CA ASN A 594 24.19 17.66 -18.93
C ASN A 594 25.00 18.93 -19.21
N GLN A 595 25.09 19.84 -18.23
CA GLN A 595 25.89 21.05 -18.30
C GLN A 595 27.38 20.79 -18.07
N ASN A 596 27.81 19.59 -17.65
CA ASN A 596 29.23 19.21 -17.51
C ASN A 596 29.78 18.42 -18.70
N ARG A 597 29.17 18.57 -19.87
CA ARG A 597 29.58 17.93 -21.12
C ARG A 597 29.39 18.88 -22.30
N GLY A 598 29.94 18.51 -23.45
CA GLY A 598 29.83 19.27 -24.69
C GLY A 598 31.19 19.67 -25.27
N ARG A 599 31.14 20.47 -26.34
CA ARG A 599 32.33 20.95 -27.06
C ARG A 599 33.04 22.10 -26.34
N ASP A 600 32.37 22.72 -25.38
CA ASP A 600 32.83 23.83 -24.54
C ASP A 600 33.42 23.36 -23.19
N LEU A 601 33.62 22.05 -23.03
CA LEU A 601 34.25 21.46 -21.85
C LEU A 601 35.77 21.57 -21.92
N THR A 602 36.36 22.28 -20.96
CA THR A 602 37.83 22.34 -20.79
C THR A 602 38.30 21.15 -19.99
N THR A 603 39.13 20.29 -20.57
CA THR A 603 39.78 19.20 -19.82
C THR A 603 41.08 19.70 -19.19
N TYR A 604 41.23 19.54 -17.89
CA TYR A 604 42.39 19.96 -17.14
C TYR A 604 43.05 18.78 -16.41
N LEU A 605 44.39 18.75 -16.41
CA LEU A 605 45.18 17.69 -15.80
C LEU A 605 46.03 18.27 -14.67
N VAL A 606 45.77 17.82 -13.45
CA VAL A 606 46.58 18.13 -12.26
C VAL A 606 47.86 17.31 -12.30
N THR A 607 48.99 17.99 -12.20
CA THR A 607 50.34 17.42 -12.26
C THR A 607 51.19 17.79 -11.04
N ASP A 608 50.80 18.86 -10.35
CA ASP A 608 51.48 19.43 -9.19
C ASP A 608 50.53 19.39 -7.96
N PRO A 609 50.91 18.69 -6.87
CA PRO A 609 50.09 18.61 -5.66
C PRO A 609 50.21 19.81 -4.72
N SER A 610 51.06 20.79 -5.06
CA SER A 610 51.20 22.01 -4.26
C SER A 610 49.96 22.90 -4.35
N ASP A 611 49.81 23.77 -3.35
CA ASP A 611 48.71 24.72 -3.26
C ASP A 611 49.24 26.11 -2.92
N ASP A 612 48.77 27.12 -3.66
CA ASP A 612 48.95 28.54 -3.34
C ASP A 612 47.56 29.18 -3.38
N PRO A 613 47.02 29.60 -2.22
CA PRO A 613 45.65 30.10 -2.14
C PRO A 613 45.45 31.46 -2.80
N VAL A 614 46.52 32.23 -3.04
CA VAL A 614 46.46 33.58 -3.61
C VAL A 614 46.87 33.56 -5.08
N ASN A 615 47.92 32.83 -5.42
CA ASN A 615 48.46 32.76 -6.78
C ASN A 615 48.53 31.30 -7.26
N PRO A 616 47.39 30.66 -7.54
CA PRO A 616 47.38 29.28 -7.97
C PRO A 616 48.23 29.10 -9.23
N ARG A 617 49.09 28.07 -9.24
CA ARG A 617 50.01 27.81 -10.37
C ARG A 617 49.40 26.81 -11.34
N ALA A 618 49.65 26.99 -12.64
CA ALA A 618 49.26 25.99 -13.63
C ALA A 618 49.85 24.61 -13.27
N GLY A 619 49.04 23.56 -13.43
CA GLY A 619 49.33 22.21 -12.98
C GLY A 619 48.74 21.85 -11.60
N THR A 620 48.30 22.83 -10.79
CA THR A 620 47.71 22.59 -9.46
C THR A 620 46.18 22.42 -9.51
N LEU A 621 45.62 21.73 -8.52
CA LEU A 621 44.16 21.56 -8.39
C LEU A 621 43.44 22.91 -8.29
N ARG A 622 43.96 23.86 -7.50
CA ARG A 622 43.34 25.18 -7.34
C ARG A 622 43.25 25.95 -8.64
N TYR A 623 44.31 25.93 -9.45
CA TYR A 623 44.30 26.56 -10.75
C TYR A 623 43.19 25.99 -11.64
N GLY A 624 43.08 24.66 -11.68
CA GLY A 624 42.02 23.97 -12.42
C GLY A 624 40.61 24.37 -11.98
N ALA A 625 40.39 24.53 -10.68
CA ALA A 625 39.09 24.81 -10.10
C ALA A 625 38.67 26.28 -10.21
N THR A 626 39.61 27.23 -10.33
CA THR A 626 39.29 28.67 -10.23
C THR A 626 39.62 29.51 -11.47
N GLN A 627 40.59 29.12 -12.31
CA GLN A 627 41.14 30.02 -13.34
C GLN A 627 40.47 29.94 -14.72
N PHE A 628 39.70 28.89 -14.99
CA PHE A 628 39.06 28.71 -16.29
C PHE A 628 37.66 29.33 -16.35
N GLN A 629 37.36 30.02 -17.44
CA GLN A 629 36.00 30.43 -17.77
C GLN A 629 35.22 29.26 -18.40
N GLY A 630 33.95 29.09 -18.04
CA GLY A 630 33.10 28.01 -18.56
C GLY A 630 33.35 26.64 -17.92
N LYS A 631 32.94 25.55 -18.57
CA LYS A 631 32.88 24.20 -17.96
C LYS A 631 34.26 23.56 -17.85
N VAL A 632 34.57 22.88 -16.74
CA VAL A 632 35.88 22.26 -16.51
C VAL A 632 35.75 20.80 -16.08
N TRP A 633 36.60 19.94 -16.63
CA TRP A 633 36.79 18.55 -16.20
C TRP A 633 38.22 18.33 -15.73
N ILE A 634 38.41 18.28 -14.42
CA ILE A 634 39.69 18.14 -13.74
C ILE A 634 39.98 16.67 -13.50
N THR A 635 41.15 16.20 -13.92
CA THR A 635 41.67 14.85 -13.70
C THR A 635 43.11 14.89 -13.20
N PHE A 636 43.67 13.76 -12.78
CA PHE A 636 44.98 13.70 -12.11
C PHE A 636 45.94 12.81 -12.90
N SER A 637 47.19 13.24 -13.03
CA SER A 637 48.20 12.53 -13.84
C SER A 637 48.79 11.29 -13.16
N ARG A 638 48.70 11.23 -11.82
CA ARG A 638 49.26 10.20 -10.96
C ARG A 638 48.65 10.28 -9.55
N ASP A 639 48.90 9.27 -8.75
CA ASP A 639 48.61 9.27 -7.32
C ASP A 639 49.28 10.47 -6.64
N MET A 640 48.55 11.16 -5.77
CA MET A 640 49.07 12.34 -5.10
C MET A 640 48.30 12.71 -3.83
N GLN A 641 49.02 13.31 -2.89
CA GLN A 641 48.44 13.92 -1.70
C GLN A 641 48.55 15.44 -1.80
N ILE A 642 47.41 16.12 -1.83
CA ILE A 642 47.26 17.56 -1.97
C ILE A 642 46.91 18.14 -0.60
N LYS A 643 47.78 19.01 -0.11
CA LYS A 643 47.53 19.79 1.12
C LYS A 643 47.05 21.17 0.72
N LEU A 644 45.74 21.38 0.76
CA LEU A 644 45.16 22.70 0.53
C LEU A 644 45.48 23.62 1.71
N VAL A 645 46.17 24.73 1.44
CA VAL A 645 46.51 25.73 2.46
C VAL A 645 45.25 26.43 2.95
N ARG A 646 44.27 26.64 2.06
CA ARG A 646 42.96 27.24 2.34
C ARG A 646 41.84 26.49 1.64
N PRO A 647 40.57 26.66 2.04
CA PRO A 647 39.45 26.02 1.36
C PRO A 647 39.52 26.20 -0.15
N LEU A 648 39.26 25.12 -0.87
CA LEU A 648 39.16 25.19 -2.33
C LEU A 648 37.75 25.62 -2.70
N VAL A 649 37.59 26.85 -3.19
CA VAL A 649 36.31 27.31 -3.73
C VAL A 649 36.09 26.69 -5.11
N VAL A 650 35.09 25.83 -5.24
CA VAL A 650 34.79 25.13 -6.49
C VAL A 650 33.64 25.82 -7.21
N LYS A 651 33.86 26.19 -8.47
CA LYS A 651 32.90 26.93 -9.29
C LYS A 651 31.85 26.06 -9.95
N SER A 652 30.77 26.68 -10.42
CA SER A 652 29.74 26.03 -11.22
C SER A 652 30.31 25.33 -12.45
N PHE A 653 29.63 24.25 -12.87
CA PHE A 653 29.98 23.45 -14.04
C PHE A 653 31.38 22.80 -13.99
N THR A 654 31.79 22.38 -12.79
CA THR A 654 33.09 21.76 -12.56
C THR A 654 32.92 20.28 -12.22
N THR A 655 33.70 19.42 -12.88
CA THR A 655 33.83 18.01 -12.54
C THR A 655 35.25 17.72 -12.07
N ILE A 656 35.41 17.23 -10.85
CA ILE A 656 36.69 16.78 -10.28
C ILE A 656 36.65 15.26 -10.21
N ASP A 657 37.48 14.61 -11.03
CA ASP A 657 37.43 13.18 -11.31
C ASP A 657 38.76 12.50 -11.01
N GLY A 658 38.83 11.86 -9.84
CA GLY A 658 39.98 11.10 -9.34
C GLY A 658 40.21 9.76 -10.04
N ARG A 659 39.32 9.31 -10.93
CA ARG A 659 39.47 7.97 -11.53
C ARG A 659 40.77 7.84 -12.32
N GLY A 660 41.54 6.82 -11.95
CA GLY A 660 42.83 6.50 -12.55
C GLY A 660 44.04 6.97 -11.74
N ALA A 661 43.81 7.61 -10.59
CA ALA A 661 44.84 7.98 -9.63
C ALA A 661 44.30 7.86 -8.20
N ASP A 662 45.16 7.56 -7.23
CA ASP A 662 44.84 7.64 -5.81
C ASP A 662 45.11 9.05 -5.28
N VAL A 663 44.05 9.82 -5.06
CA VAL A 663 44.14 11.26 -4.78
C VAL A 663 43.62 11.58 -3.40
N HIS A 664 44.51 12.09 -2.55
CA HIS A 664 44.23 12.44 -1.16
C HIS A 664 44.20 13.96 -0.97
N ILE A 665 43.09 14.51 -0.49
CA ILE A 665 43.01 15.87 0.05
C ILE A 665 43.18 15.76 1.56
N ALA A 666 44.33 16.20 2.08
CA ALA A 666 44.68 15.90 3.46
C ALA A 666 45.58 16.93 4.15
N TYR A 667 45.49 16.96 5.48
CA TYR A 667 46.34 17.76 6.39
C TYR A 667 46.23 19.28 6.22
N GLY A 668 45.27 19.74 5.43
CA GLY A 668 44.99 21.14 5.11
C GLY A 668 43.49 21.39 5.13
N ALA A 669 42.99 22.30 4.31
CA ALA A 669 41.56 22.62 4.20
C ALA A 669 40.79 21.67 3.27
N GLY A 670 39.45 21.70 3.38
CA GLY A 670 38.53 20.98 2.51
C GLY A 670 38.04 21.79 1.31
N PHE A 671 36.96 21.33 0.69
CA PHE A 671 36.30 22.01 -0.43
C PHE A 671 35.13 22.87 0.06
N LEU A 672 34.96 24.04 -0.56
CA LEU A 672 33.82 24.91 -0.37
C LEU A 672 33.11 25.12 -1.70
N LEU A 673 31.82 24.80 -1.74
CA LEU A 673 30.93 25.16 -2.83
C LEU A 673 29.93 26.16 -2.25
N TYR A 674 29.94 27.38 -2.78
CA TYR A 674 29.15 28.50 -2.28
C TYR A 674 28.43 29.14 -3.47
N GLU A 675 27.10 29.15 -3.46
CA GLU A 675 26.26 29.75 -4.52
C GLU A 675 26.53 29.21 -5.95
N VAL A 676 26.92 27.93 -6.05
CA VAL A 676 27.26 27.29 -7.33
C VAL A 676 26.29 26.18 -7.72
N GLU A 677 26.24 25.87 -9.02
CA GLU A 677 25.48 24.75 -9.53
C GLU A 677 26.27 23.79 -10.43
N SER A 678 25.76 22.57 -10.57
CA SER A 678 26.27 21.58 -11.53
C SER A 678 27.73 21.19 -11.26
N VAL A 679 28.06 20.77 -10.04
CA VAL A 679 29.40 20.29 -9.64
C VAL A 679 29.42 18.77 -9.43
N ILE A 680 30.47 18.09 -9.87
CA ILE A 680 30.69 16.65 -9.63
C ILE A 680 32.02 16.49 -8.89
N ILE A 681 32.03 15.78 -7.76
CA ILE A 681 33.23 15.40 -7.00
C ILE A 681 33.25 13.88 -6.93
N HIS A 682 34.22 13.25 -7.59
CA HIS A 682 34.23 11.81 -7.74
C HIS A 682 35.61 11.17 -7.55
N GLY A 683 35.67 10.11 -6.74
CA GLY A 683 36.87 9.27 -6.63
C GLY A 683 38.05 9.88 -5.86
N LEU A 684 37.81 10.73 -4.87
CA LEU A 684 38.85 11.34 -4.02
C LEU A 684 38.83 10.80 -2.59
N GLN A 685 39.94 10.94 -1.86
CA GLN A 685 40.02 10.67 -0.43
C GLN A 685 40.19 11.97 0.35
N PHE A 686 39.30 12.28 1.29
CA PHE A 686 39.41 13.42 2.20
C PHE A 686 39.72 12.94 3.61
N HIS A 687 40.84 13.38 4.19
CA HIS A 687 41.14 13.02 5.57
C HIS A 687 42.09 13.95 6.28
N HIS A 688 42.01 14.00 7.61
CA HIS A 688 42.86 14.88 8.42
C HIS A 688 42.75 16.34 7.98
N ILE A 689 41.57 16.75 7.51
CA ILE A 689 41.25 18.14 7.19
C ILE A 689 41.23 18.94 8.48
N ARG A 690 41.76 20.17 8.43
CA ARG A 690 41.97 21.03 9.59
C ARG A 690 41.31 22.39 9.41
N SER A 691 40.84 22.94 10.52
CA SER A 691 40.36 24.31 10.61
C SER A 691 41.44 25.28 10.11
N GLN A 692 41.01 26.33 9.39
CA GLN A 692 41.91 27.36 8.88
C GLN A 692 41.49 28.73 9.43
N PRO A 693 42.44 29.57 9.86
CA PRO A 693 42.13 30.94 10.26
C PRO A 693 41.60 31.75 9.06
N PRO A 694 41.00 32.93 9.24
CA PRO A 694 40.59 33.80 8.13
C PRO A 694 41.77 34.18 7.21
N GLY A 695 41.50 34.49 5.94
CA GLY A 695 42.55 34.89 5.00
C GLY A 695 42.13 34.86 3.53
N ALA A 696 43.02 35.38 2.67
CA ALA A 696 42.76 35.55 1.24
C ALA A 696 42.76 34.22 0.49
N VAL A 697 41.74 34.04 -0.37
CA VAL A 697 41.56 32.89 -1.24
C VAL A 697 41.16 33.39 -2.62
N MET A 698 41.80 32.84 -3.64
CA MET A 698 41.42 33.04 -5.03
C MET A 698 40.10 32.31 -5.30
N GLU A 699 39.06 33.08 -5.60
CA GLU A 699 37.76 32.59 -6.02
C GLU A 699 37.74 32.28 -7.53
N PRO A 700 36.74 31.51 -7.97
CA PRO A 700 36.46 31.33 -9.37
C PRO A 700 36.44 32.65 -10.16
N GLU A 701 36.96 32.63 -11.38
CA GLU A 701 37.02 33.80 -12.28
C GLU A 701 38.06 34.88 -11.89
N GLY A 702 38.87 34.62 -10.87
CA GLY A 702 40.09 35.39 -10.59
C GLY A 702 39.94 36.50 -9.55
N GLU A 703 38.82 36.52 -8.81
CA GLU A 703 38.61 37.47 -7.73
C GLU A 703 39.30 37.01 -6.43
N LEU A 704 40.00 37.91 -5.74
CA LEU A 704 40.65 37.60 -4.47
C LEU A 704 39.72 37.99 -3.32
N THR A 705 39.16 36.99 -2.65
CA THR A 705 38.19 37.19 -1.56
C THR A 705 38.80 36.84 -0.21
N HIS A 706 38.46 37.60 0.82
CA HIS A 706 38.91 37.33 2.19
C HIS A 706 37.90 36.44 2.91
N MET A 707 38.22 35.15 3.00
CA MET A 707 37.33 34.16 3.60
C MET A 707 37.40 34.21 5.12
N ALA A 708 36.25 34.02 5.78
CA ALA A 708 36.19 33.77 7.21
C ALA A 708 36.92 32.46 7.58
N GLY A 709 37.20 32.28 8.87
CA GLY A 709 37.77 31.02 9.34
C GLY A 709 36.82 29.87 9.04
N VAL A 710 37.38 28.73 8.61
CA VAL A 710 36.61 27.50 8.43
C VAL A 710 36.93 26.52 9.55
N ASP A 711 35.90 25.81 9.96
CA ASP A 711 35.78 24.82 11.03
C ASP A 711 36.55 23.52 10.77
N GLY A 712 36.85 23.21 9.51
CA GLY A 712 37.64 22.02 9.14
C GLY A 712 36.82 20.90 8.49
N ASP A 713 35.69 21.25 7.87
CA ASP A 713 34.89 20.32 7.09
C ASP A 713 35.61 19.84 5.83
N ALA A 714 35.47 18.55 5.48
CA ALA A 714 36.06 18.03 4.25
C ALA A 714 35.38 18.57 2.98
N ILE A 715 34.05 18.60 2.93
CA ILE A 715 33.28 19.21 1.84
C ILE A 715 32.14 20.01 2.43
N ARG A 716 32.05 21.29 2.08
CA ARG A 716 31.00 22.21 2.53
C ARG A 716 30.22 22.77 1.36
N LEU A 717 28.90 22.64 1.39
CA LEU A 717 27.94 23.10 0.40
C LEU A 717 27.02 24.16 1.05
N VAL A 718 26.96 25.34 0.46
CA VAL A 718 26.23 26.49 0.98
C VAL A 718 25.48 27.19 -0.16
N THR A 719 24.15 27.23 -0.10
CA THR A 719 23.32 27.83 -1.16
C THR A 719 23.59 27.24 -2.57
N THR A 720 23.93 25.96 -2.66
CA THR A 720 24.35 25.31 -3.92
C THR A 720 23.25 24.45 -4.53
N SER A 721 23.32 24.16 -5.84
CA SER A 721 22.40 23.19 -6.43
C SER A 721 23.00 22.23 -7.44
N LYS A 722 22.35 21.07 -7.66
CA LYS A 722 22.81 20.06 -8.63
C LYS A 722 24.26 19.65 -8.38
N VAL A 723 24.58 19.19 -7.18
CA VAL A 723 25.93 18.71 -6.83
C VAL A 723 25.90 17.19 -6.70
N TRP A 724 26.91 16.50 -7.22
CA TRP A 724 27.04 15.05 -7.10
C TRP A 724 28.39 14.66 -6.49
N ILE A 725 28.34 14.08 -5.28
CA ILE A 725 29.49 13.60 -4.52
C ILE A 725 29.45 12.08 -4.54
N ASP A 726 30.37 11.45 -5.28
CA ASP A 726 30.30 10.02 -5.57
C ASP A 726 31.63 9.26 -5.47
N HIS A 727 31.64 8.05 -4.91
CA HIS A 727 32.84 7.21 -4.81
C HIS A 727 34.04 7.85 -4.09
N ASN A 728 33.80 8.80 -3.19
CA ASN A 728 34.84 9.39 -2.35
C ASN A 728 34.99 8.63 -1.03
N THR A 729 36.15 8.73 -0.39
CA THR A 729 36.37 8.22 0.98
C THR A 729 36.63 9.39 1.91
N LEU A 730 35.87 9.54 3.00
CA LEU A 730 35.98 10.68 3.93
C LEU A 730 36.16 10.17 5.36
N TYR A 731 37.18 10.65 6.08
CA TYR A 731 37.47 10.20 7.45
C TYR A 731 38.42 11.10 8.24
N ALA A 732 38.34 11.06 9.57
CA ALA A 732 39.31 11.69 10.48
C ALA A 732 39.57 13.19 10.21
N CYS A 733 38.53 13.98 9.96
CA CYS A 733 38.64 15.45 9.85
C CYS A 733 38.54 16.14 11.21
N GLU A 734 38.79 17.44 11.27
CA GLU A 734 38.71 18.21 12.51
C GLU A 734 37.27 18.52 12.93
N ASP A 735 36.38 18.86 11.98
CA ASP A 735 34.95 19.09 12.27
C ASP A 735 34.01 18.13 11.51
N GLY A 736 33.37 18.53 10.42
CA GLY A 736 32.46 17.70 9.62
C GLY A 736 33.16 16.92 8.49
N LEU A 737 32.56 15.82 8.00
CA LEU A 737 32.99 15.24 6.72
C LEU A 737 32.26 15.90 5.55
N LEU A 738 30.94 16.02 5.62
CA LEU A 738 30.14 16.67 4.59
C LEU A 738 29.05 17.54 5.21
N ASP A 739 29.08 18.82 4.87
CA ASP A 739 28.11 19.80 5.33
C ASP A 739 27.30 20.32 4.15
N VAL A 740 25.99 20.16 4.20
CA VAL A 740 25.03 20.65 3.21
C VAL A 740 24.06 21.57 3.90
N THR A 741 24.19 22.86 3.67
CA THR A 741 23.51 23.88 4.49
C THR A 741 22.99 25.03 3.63
N ARG A 742 22.15 25.86 4.26
CA ARG A 742 21.69 27.16 3.75
C ARG A 742 21.05 27.10 2.37
N GLY A 743 19.96 26.36 2.23
CA GLY A 743 19.17 26.27 1.00
C GLY A 743 19.82 25.46 -0.12
N SER A 744 20.90 24.73 0.17
CA SER A 744 21.51 23.84 -0.83
C SER A 744 20.53 22.74 -1.25
N THR A 745 20.33 22.49 -2.54
CA THR A 745 19.28 21.57 -3.03
C THR A 745 19.62 20.85 -4.33
N GLY A 746 19.08 19.66 -4.56
CA GLY A 746 19.47 18.81 -5.69
C GLY A 746 20.88 18.22 -5.51
N ILE A 747 21.25 17.91 -4.27
CA ILE A 747 22.54 17.30 -3.94
C ILE A 747 22.38 15.78 -3.94
N THR A 748 23.33 15.04 -4.50
CA THR A 748 23.42 13.59 -4.30
C THR A 748 24.75 13.23 -3.67
N VAL A 749 24.67 12.43 -2.64
CA VAL A 749 25.79 11.77 -2.00
C VAL A 749 25.63 10.28 -2.25
N SER A 750 26.46 9.67 -3.09
CA SER A 750 26.33 8.25 -3.43
C SER A 750 27.62 7.45 -3.45
N ASN A 751 27.58 6.17 -3.09
CA ASN A 751 28.73 5.27 -3.17
C ASN A 751 30.01 5.75 -2.45
N ASN A 752 29.91 6.70 -1.53
CA ASN A 752 31.04 7.17 -0.74
C ASN A 752 31.26 6.26 0.46
N TRP A 753 32.48 6.28 1.00
CA TRP A 753 32.83 5.57 2.21
C TRP A 753 33.20 6.56 3.32
N PHE A 754 32.32 6.70 4.31
CA PHE A 754 32.54 7.49 5.52
C PHE A 754 33.01 6.56 6.64
N ARG A 755 34.09 6.91 7.33
CA ARG A 755 34.63 6.12 8.45
C ARG A 755 35.40 6.98 9.44
N ASP A 756 35.69 6.43 10.62
CA ASP A 756 36.61 6.97 11.62
C ASP A 756 36.38 8.46 11.93
N HIS A 757 35.13 8.82 12.23
CA HIS A 757 34.74 10.22 12.40
C HIS A 757 33.44 10.41 13.21
N ASP A 758 33.38 11.47 14.02
CA ASP A 758 32.21 11.78 14.84
C ASP A 758 31.10 12.47 14.04
N LYS A 759 31.34 13.68 13.51
CA LYS A 759 30.35 14.48 12.77
C LYS A 759 30.37 14.16 11.27
N VAL A 760 29.63 13.13 10.86
CA VAL A 760 29.70 12.61 9.49
C VAL A 760 29.02 13.53 8.47
N MET A 761 27.68 13.60 8.54
CA MET A 761 26.72 14.19 7.60
C MET A 761 25.91 15.40 8.10
N LEU A 762 26.35 16.67 8.06
CA LEU A 762 25.41 17.76 8.40
C LEU A 762 24.50 18.08 7.21
N LEU A 763 23.19 17.93 7.39
CA LEU A 763 22.19 18.34 6.40
C LEU A 763 21.25 19.35 7.07
N GLY A 764 21.34 20.60 6.66
CA GLY A 764 20.62 21.74 7.23
C GLY A 764 21.51 22.62 8.09
N HIS A 765 21.30 23.93 8.03
CA HIS A 765 22.05 24.92 8.80
C HIS A 765 21.57 24.97 10.25
N ASP A 766 20.26 25.13 10.44
CA ASP A 766 19.55 25.14 11.72
C ASP A 766 18.04 24.90 11.48
N ASP A 767 17.31 24.51 12.54
CA ASP A 767 15.89 24.10 12.44
C ASP A 767 14.93 25.25 12.06
N ASP A 768 15.39 26.51 12.16
CA ASP A 768 14.61 27.72 11.87
C ASP A 768 14.93 28.32 10.48
N TYR A 769 16.00 27.86 9.82
CA TYR A 769 16.47 28.38 8.54
C TYR A 769 15.50 27.99 7.40
N ILE A 770 14.62 28.92 7.02
CA ILE A 770 13.48 28.68 6.13
C ILE A 770 13.90 28.12 4.76
N GLU A 771 15.04 28.52 4.22
CA GLU A 771 15.48 28.06 2.90
C GLU A 771 15.89 26.57 2.90
N ASP A 772 16.28 26.01 4.06
CA ASP A 772 16.56 24.57 4.19
C ASP A 772 15.29 23.70 4.11
N ARG A 773 14.08 24.29 4.19
CA ARG A 773 12.82 23.55 4.01
C ARG A 773 12.62 23.01 2.59
N GLN A 774 13.32 23.56 1.60
CA GLN A 774 13.28 23.11 0.20
C GLN A 774 14.55 22.35 -0.21
N MET A 775 15.43 22.06 0.75
CA MET A 775 16.63 21.26 0.53
C MET A 775 16.24 19.84 0.10
N SER A 776 16.77 19.42 -1.04
CA SER A 776 16.66 18.05 -1.55
C SER A 776 18.04 17.44 -1.62
N VAL A 777 18.32 16.48 -0.72
CA VAL A 777 19.58 15.72 -0.69
C VAL A 777 19.27 14.24 -0.82
N THR A 778 19.82 13.60 -1.86
CA THR A 778 19.71 12.15 -2.07
C THR A 778 20.94 11.47 -1.50
N VAL A 779 20.79 10.63 -0.48
CA VAL A 779 21.88 9.81 0.09
C VAL A 779 21.65 8.36 -0.30
N ALA A 780 22.48 7.80 -1.17
CA ALA A 780 22.24 6.46 -1.75
C ALA A 780 23.50 5.60 -1.86
N PHE A 781 23.44 4.35 -1.40
CA PHE A 781 24.54 3.37 -1.55
C PHE A 781 25.88 3.77 -0.89
N ASN A 782 25.89 4.73 0.03
CA ASN A 782 27.10 5.06 0.81
C ASN A 782 27.35 3.99 1.88
N ARG A 783 28.63 3.81 2.23
CA ARG A 783 29.08 2.97 3.33
C ARG A 783 29.46 3.86 4.52
N PHE A 784 28.87 3.61 5.68
CA PHE A 784 29.20 4.27 6.94
C PHE A 784 29.86 3.26 7.88
N GLY A 785 31.05 3.58 8.39
CA GLY A 785 31.82 2.75 9.31
C GLY A 785 33.12 2.20 8.72
N PRO A 786 34.10 1.79 9.55
CA PRO A 786 34.00 1.69 11.01
C PRO A 786 34.01 3.06 11.72
N ASN A 787 33.63 3.09 13.00
CA ASN A 787 33.81 4.24 13.90
C ASN A 787 33.17 5.57 13.45
N CYS A 788 31.99 5.50 12.84
CA CYS A 788 31.12 6.68 12.65
C CYS A 788 30.15 6.82 13.82
N GLN A 789 29.95 8.04 14.36
CA GLN A 789 29.13 8.23 15.56
C GLN A 789 27.87 9.06 15.33
N GLN A 790 28.02 10.33 14.91
CA GLN A 790 26.94 11.29 14.78
C GLN A 790 26.66 11.67 13.32
N ARG A 791 25.45 12.18 13.09
CA ARG A 791 25.05 12.79 11.81
C ARG A 791 25.17 11.83 10.60
N MET A 792 25.07 10.52 10.79
CA MET A 792 24.93 9.55 9.69
C MET A 792 23.46 9.11 9.58
N PRO A 793 22.94 8.87 8.36
CA PRO A 793 21.60 8.29 8.19
C PRO A 793 21.52 6.94 8.92
N ARG A 794 20.60 6.80 9.88
CA ARG A 794 20.39 5.54 10.63
C ARG A 794 19.23 4.75 10.02
N SER A 795 19.40 3.45 9.76
CA SER A 795 18.30 2.55 9.39
C SER A 795 17.77 1.83 10.63
N ALA A 796 16.45 1.73 10.78
CA ALA A 796 15.79 1.06 11.91
C ALA A 796 15.87 -0.48 11.82
N THR A 797 17.08 -1.05 11.82
CA THR A 797 17.33 -2.50 11.86
C THR A 797 18.35 -2.96 12.90
N ASP A 798 18.97 -2.06 13.68
CA ASP A 798 19.92 -2.44 14.73
C ASP A 798 19.46 -1.97 16.12
N LEU A 799 18.84 -2.87 16.87
CA LEU A 799 18.87 -2.83 18.33
C LEU A 799 19.50 -4.14 18.82
N GLY A 800 20.80 -4.08 19.13
CA GLY A 800 21.48 -5.00 20.04
C GLY A 800 22.52 -5.93 19.43
N SER A 801 23.78 -5.50 19.37
CA SER A 801 24.90 -6.32 19.84
C SER A 801 26.16 -5.49 20.15
N VAL A 802 26.85 -5.96 21.19
CA VAL A 802 28.08 -5.54 21.88
C VAL A 802 29.31 -5.56 20.92
N PRO A 803 30.44 -4.87 21.21
CA PRO A 803 31.26 -4.17 20.24
C PRO A 803 32.09 -5.09 19.33
N LEU A 804 32.29 -4.64 18.09
CA LEU A 804 33.16 -5.26 17.10
C LEU A 804 34.63 -5.12 17.52
N ALA A 805 35.23 -6.24 17.89
CA ALA A 805 36.67 -6.45 17.81
C ALA A 805 37.04 -7.08 16.45
N SER A 806 38.22 -6.68 15.98
CA SER A 806 38.98 -7.04 14.76
C SER A 806 38.47 -6.53 13.41
#